data_AF-A0A9P8DAH9-F1
#
_entry.id   AF-A0A9P8DAH9-F1
#
_cell.length_a   1.000
_cell.length_b   1.000
_cell.length_c   1.000
_cell.angle_alpha   90.00
_cell.angle_beta   90.00
_cell.angle_gamma   90.00
#
_symmetry.space_group_name_H-M   'P 1'
#
loop_
_entity.id
_entity.type
_entity.pdbx_description
1 polymer ?
#
loop_
_entity_poly.entity_id
_entity_poly.type
_entity_poly.pdbx_seq_one_letter_code
_entity_poly.pdbx_strand_id
1 'polypeptide(L)'
;MYASQVSRHHTFVAFLLRLSCTDPCSDIDGDGRADFCLVKSASEIACSRNGGWGDKPQWQGFSTAKGIRGTVFNTAQPDKAGIILADLNGDFRSDVMYIGDHGQVSTWINNRGSGSGTVPKWRSAGQTHAGQAVSGIQDSIKFGRIYGSNRLDYIFLKEEKDHFDVVVWQNQGAGGTKLKADGNYYCDMRGTGSDDYVWIYQDGHAAEINANIHSPPAWGHKTKIELRVPGPRHGIHLADWTGDGRCDVIVQNKATGHLTVYRNQYDKGADKISFDSGTAVATDCNQGWGVGIFDLGMRFHDIDGDGRADALCIEKNGRITGWLNKANGLENVGQIKFSEGWDRANIRFADVEASGRADLLHVDKYTGAVDVFTNKGHKAQGGSSFSWTNRGMLYNPIDRGENMGGKGRADLVKVDPQTNKAWTYWNRCSSTGGDDSSPTSMCPFPPFLQGPNIYLPSEADPGLPKTGGGSVGDDIPIIDLPGKGEDHDKGVCEYTIQTEDINIAHRSWKDSGSSEWWKKWIHDHGAKKWSDRFFMQVMDTPGGSTYDCTILTSSSCALPESKACSTYIPPQGYYMHFQISNTFDGFKTLWWQTIKESVIQLSSEIKKIVREYGTPPQEENGDFVNMLVGILTSLAGFGAAKPLFTGTMTSFAGVFAAMSAGTSWEEKVSPETLEKKLEEAYGEMFTQILNSTDNFVGNMFGGVSPSGWSDDKMTDFVYEFFRDGDWLSRDITKPFMNHYITQVQSKWDEFAVVKAMKSKNKADYFLMVSDHHNGVGTIPTYQDMSEQVCKDHMEGCLWHEKRCICFGSKGNGPGSIGGVRNLQGDELKTLKGYVFDYEAALKNNHDCVKYRIDNPKRCVSVNGNVPEECNIKDATVPDYNDMDIENPIQYTKCWFNLPPAMGYQYLCGWTET
;
A
#
# COMPACT_ATOMS: atom_id res chain seq x y z
N MET A 1 -70.01 -2.48 10.43
CA MET A 1 -70.32 -3.83 9.90
C MET A 1 -70.36 -3.73 8.39
N TYR A 2 -69.62 -4.62 7.72
CA TYR A 2 -69.34 -4.66 6.27
C TYR A 2 -68.45 -3.55 5.67
N ALA A 3 -67.55 -4.05 4.81
CA ALA A 3 -66.87 -3.44 3.67
C ALA A 3 -65.40 -2.97 3.79
N SER A 4 -64.58 -3.70 3.03
CA SER A 4 -63.26 -3.39 2.45
C SER A 4 -62.03 -3.42 3.36
N GLN A 5 -61.09 -4.33 3.04
CA GLN A 5 -59.74 -3.92 2.65
C GLN A 5 -59.00 -5.07 1.97
N VAL A 6 -58.77 -4.86 0.68
CA VAL A 6 -57.80 -5.52 -0.18
C VAL A 6 -56.41 -5.37 0.45
N SER A 7 -55.82 -6.42 1.05
CA SER A 7 -54.39 -6.47 1.42
C SER A 7 -53.96 -7.83 2.05
N ARG A 8 -54.41 -8.99 1.54
CA ARG A 8 -53.93 -10.29 2.07
C ARG A 8 -53.23 -11.21 1.07
N HIS A 9 -53.05 -10.78 -0.18
CA HIS A 9 -52.31 -11.58 -1.19
C HIS A 9 -50.89 -11.09 -1.49
N HIS A 10 -50.49 -9.90 -1.04
CA HIS A 10 -49.13 -9.40 -1.28
C HIS A 10 -48.10 -9.84 -0.22
N THR A 11 -48.52 -10.24 0.99
CA THR A 11 -47.58 -10.47 2.08
C THR A 11 -46.85 -11.82 1.99
N PHE A 12 -47.47 -12.85 1.40
CA PHE A 12 -46.82 -14.15 1.24
C PHE A 12 -45.87 -14.18 0.02
N VAL A 13 -46.24 -13.48 -1.05
CA VAL A 13 -45.39 -13.32 -2.25
C VAL A 13 -44.22 -12.37 -1.96
N ALA A 14 -44.39 -11.34 -1.13
CA ALA A 14 -43.28 -10.49 -0.67
C ALA A 14 -42.26 -11.24 0.23
N PHE A 15 -42.65 -12.34 0.87
CA PHE A 15 -41.73 -13.16 1.67
C PHE A 15 -40.89 -14.11 0.79
N LEU A 16 -41.44 -14.58 -0.33
CA LEU A 16 -40.70 -15.36 -1.34
C LEU A 16 -39.91 -14.47 -2.33
N LEU A 17 -40.38 -13.26 -2.64
CA LEU A 17 -39.67 -12.28 -3.48
C LEU A 17 -38.43 -11.67 -2.81
N ARG A 18 -38.22 -11.88 -1.51
CA ARG A 18 -36.97 -11.50 -0.82
C ARG A 18 -35.88 -12.57 -0.87
N LEU A 19 -36.07 -13.67 -1.61
CA LEU A 19 -35.08 -14.75 -1.74
C LEU A 19 -34.26 -14.70 -3.03
N SER A 20 -34.46 -13.72 -3.91
CA SER A 20 -33.56 -13.44 -5.03
C SER A 20 -33.04 -12.01 -4.95
N CYS A 21 -31.88 -11.83 -4.31
CA CYS A 21 -31.14 -10.57 -4.36
C CYS A 21 -30.71 -10.31 -5.81
N THR A 22 -31.42 -9.43 -6.51
CA THR A 22 -30.90 -8.77 -7.72
C THR A 22 -29.98 -7.59 -7.31
N ASP A 23 -28.95 -7.88 -6.49
CA ASP A 23 -27.91 -7.05 -5.82
C ASP A 23 -28.28 -6.31 -4.51
N PRO A 24 -27.42 -6.24 -3.45
CA PRO A 24 -25.95 -6.31 -3.50
C PRO A 24 -25.21 -7.20 -2.46
N CYS A 25 -25.86 -7.99 -1.60
CA CYS A 25 -25.17 -8.70 -0.50
C CYS A 25 -24.77 -10.13 -0.89
N SER A 26 -23.56 -10.32 -1.40
CA SER A 26 -22.96 -11.64 -1.69
C SER A 26 -21.62 -11.78 -0.99
N ASP A 27 -21.30 -12.95 -0.46
CA ASP A 27 -20.00 -13.22 0.19
C ASP A 27 -19.06 -13.82 -0.86
N ILE A 28 -18.22 -12.99 -1.49
CA ILE A 28 -17.38 -13.40 -2.61
C ILE A 28 -16.05 -13.97 -2.11
N ASP A 29 -15.47 -13.40 -1.05
CA ASP A 29 -14.22 -13.93 -0.49
C ASP A 29 -14.41 -15.09 0.50
N GLY A 30 -15.65 -15.40 0.88
CA GLY A 30 -16.02 -16.49 1.77
C GLY A 30 -15.60 -16.27 3.21
N ASP A 31 -15.63 -15.03 3.68
CA ASP A 31 -15.21 -14.65 5.04
C ASP A 31 -16.37 -14.54 6.04
N GLY A 32 -17.60 -14.73 5.58
CA GLY A 32 -18.83 -14.69 6.36
C GLY A 32 -19.47 -13.30 6.40
N ARG A 33 -18.89 -12.31 5.71
CA ARG A 33 -19.43 -10.96 5.57
C ARG A 33 -19.96 -10.77 4.17
N ALA A 34 -21.07 -10.05 4.06
CA ALA A 34 -21.57 -9.65 2.75
C ALA A 34 -20.65 -8.59 2.13
N ASP A 35 -20.20 -8.86 0.92
CA ASP A 35 -19.57 -7.91 0.02
C ASP A 35 -20.62 -7.15 -0.79
N PHE A 36 -20.21 -6.05 -1.40
CA PHE A 36 -21.05 -5.23 -2.26
C PHE A 36 -20.72 -5.50 -3.72
N CYS A 37 -21.63 -6.14 -4.46
CA CYS A 37 -21.45 -6.47 -5.87
C CYS A 37 -22.43 -5.76 -6.79
N LEU A 38 -22.00 -5.53 -8.03
CA LEU A 38 -22.78 -4.94 -9.12
C LEU A 38 -22.55 -5.73 -10.41
N VAL A 39 -23.63 -6.16 -11.06
CA VAL A 39 -23.61 -6.63 -12.45
C VAL A 39 -23.53 -5.41 -13.38
N LYS A 40 -22.33 -5.06 -13.84
CA LYS A 40 -22.08 -3.89 -14.71
C LYS A 40 -22.58 -4.11 -16.14
N SER A 41 -22.43 -5.33 -16.64
CA SER A 41 -22.81 -5.71 -18.00
C SER A 41 -23.14 -7.21 -18.06
N ALA A 42 -23.54 -7.70 -19.23
CA ALA A 42 -23.73 -9.13 -19.44
C ALA A 42 -22.43 -9.96 -19.31
N SER A 43 -21.26 -9.32 -19.19
CA SER A 43 -19.99 -10.02 -18.99
C SER A 43 -19.32 -9.73 -17.65
N GLU A 44 -19.59 -8.57 -17.04
CA GLU A 44 -18.76 -8.05 -15.96
C GLU A 44 -19.54 -7.91 -14.64
N ILE A 45 -19.00 -8.52 -13.59
CA ILE A 45 -19.39 -8.29 -12.20
C ILE A 45 -18.24 -7.62 -11.47
N ALA A 46 -18.55 -6.52 -10.81
CA ALA A 46 -17.61 -5.75 -10.01
C ALA A 46 -18.04 -5.71 -8.55
N CYS A 47 -17.09 -5.93 -7.65
CA CYS A 47 -17.38 -5.99 -6.22
C CYS A 47 -16.43 -5.15 -5.37
N SER A 48 -16.92 -4.77 -4.20
CA SER A 48 -16.16 -4.18 -3.10
C SER A 48 -16.25 -5.12 -1.91
N ARG A 49 -15.09 -5.53 -1.42
CA ARG A 49 -14.94 -6.41 -0.27
C ARG A 49 -15.31 -5.69 1.03
N ASN A 50 -16.05 -6.35 1.92
CA ASN A 50 -16.29 -5.86 3.27
C ASN A 50 -15.23 -6.36 4.26
N GLY A 51 -14.19 -5.57 4.49
CA GLY A 51 -13.13 -5.88 5.46
C GLY A 51 -13.39 -5.44 6.89
N GLY A 52 -14.60 -4.97 7.23
CA GLY A 52 -14.88 -4.38 8.54
C GLY A 52 -15.01 -5.38 9.68
N TRP A 53 -14.82 -4.91 10.92
CA TRP A 53 -15.01 -5.68 12.14
C TRP A 53 -16.33 -5.28 12.81
N GLY A 54 -17.21 -6.25 13.11
CA GLY A 54 -18.50 -5.98 13.75
C GLY A 54 -19.54 -5.40 12.79
N ASP A 55 -20.35 -4.46 13.27
CA ASP A 55 -21.52 -3.94 12.52
C ASP A 55 -21.16 -2.84 11.50
N LYS A 56 -19.91 -2.37 11.48
CA LYS A 56 -19.47 -1.30 10.57
C LYS A 56 -18.70 -1.89 9.39
N PRO A 57 -19.22 -1.75 8.15
CA PRO A 57 -18.48 -2.21 6.98
C PRO A 57 -17.26 -1.32 6.71
N GLN A 58 -16.18 -1.93 6.22
CA GLN A 58 -15.01 -1.22 5.71
C GLN A 58 -14.74 -1.68 4.28
N TRP A 59 -15.03 -0.83 3.31
CA TRP A 59 -14.95 -1.20 1.90
C TRP A 59 -13.51 -1.20 1.41
N GLN A 60 -13.11 -2.31 0.78
CA GLN A 60 -11.80 -2.53 0.17
C GLN A 60 -11.99 -3.17 -1.21
N GLY A 61 -10.99 -3.11 -2.09
CA GLY A 61 -11.01 -3.86 -3.34
C GLY A 61 -10.65 -5.32 -3.16
N PHE A 62 -10.94 -6.15 -4.17
CA PHE A 62 -10.47 -7.54 -4.19
C PHE A 62 -9.02 -7.64 -4.70
N SER A 63 -8.65 -6.90 -5.75
CA SER A 63 -7.28 -6.97 -6.28
C SER A 63 -6.27 -6.22 -5.40
N THR A 64 -6.66 -5.04 -4.92
CA THR A 64 -5.88 -4.19 -4.02
C THR A 64 -6.82 -3.50 -3.03
N ALA A 65 -6.30 -3.04 -1.89
CA ALA A 65 -7.12 -2.36 -0.88
C ALA A 65 -7.93 -1.17 -1.45
N LYS A 66 -7.36 -0.40 -2.41
CA LYS A 66 -7.99 0.78 -3.03
C LYS A 66 -8.86 0.46 -4.27
N GLY A 67 -8.79 -0.77 -4.80
CA GLY A 67 -9.52 -1.20 -6.01
C GLY A 67 -11.02 -1.46 -5.80
N ILE A 68 -11.72 -0.50 -5.21
CA ILE A 68 -13.17 -0.56 -4.92
C ILE A 68 -13.95 -0.75 -6.22
N ARG A 69 -14.97 -1.64 -6.22
CA ARG A 69 -15.73 -2.02 -7.43
C ARG A 69 -14.82 -2.50 -8.57
N GLY A 70 -13.75 -3.20 -8.20
CA GLY A 70 -12.91 -3.93 -9.13
C GLY A 70 -13.66 -5.11 -9.73
N THR A 71 -13.35 -5.44 -10.98
CA THR A 71 -13.91 -6.61 -11.67
C THR A 71 -13.48 -7.89 -10.95
N VAL A 72 -14.45 -8.70 -10.53
CA VAL A 72 -14.18 -10.02 -9.94
C VAL A 72 -14.53 -11.16 -10.89
N PHE A 73 -15.49 -10.96 -11.79
CA PHE A 73 -15.91 -11.93 -12.80
C PHE A 73 -16.03 -11.25 -14.15
N ASN A 74 -15.48 -11.87 -15.20
CA ASN A 74 -15.52 -11.35 -16.56
C ASN A 74 -15.73 -12.49 -17.57
N THR A 75 -16.98 -12.90 -17.78
CA THR A 75 -17.34 -13.93 -18.77
C THR A 75 -18.66 -13.57 -19.41
N ALA A 76 -18.67 -13.43 -20.73
CA ALA A 76 -19.85 -13.02 -21.50
C ALA A 76 -21.03 -13.98 -21.34
N GLN A 77 -22.17 -13.42 -20.96
CA GLN A 77 -23.48 -14.04 -20.94
C GLN A 77 -24.38 -13.40 -22.01
N PRO A 78 -25.48 -14.08 -22.42
CA PRO A 78 -26.42 -13.51 -23.38
C PRO A 78 -27.06 -12.18 -22.94
N ASP A 79 -27.31 -12.03 -21.64
CA ASP A 79 -27.91 -10.83 -21.07
C ASP A 79 -27.53 -10.66 -19.59
N LYS A 80 -27.78 -9.48 -19.02
CA LYS A 80 -27.48 -9.17 -17.62
C LYS A 80 -28.55 -9.62 -16.63
N ALA A 81 -29.79 -9.82 -17.07
CA ALA A 81 -30.94 -10.10 -16.21
C ALA A 81 -30.92 -11.55 -15.69
N GLY A 82 -30.37 -12.48 -16.48
CA GLY A 82 -30.17 -13.86 -16.07
C GLY A 82 -29.05 -14.08 -15.05
N ILE A 83 -28.21 -13.08 -14.78
CA ILE A 83 -27.06 -13.22 -13.86
C ILE A 83 -27.53 -13.12 -12.41
N ILE A 84 -27.21 -14.14 -11.61
CA ILE A 84 -27.45 -14.16 -10.17
C ILE A 84 -26.16 -14.55 -9.42
N LEU A 85 -25.99 -14.00 -8.22
CA LEU A 85 -24.93 -14.35 -7.29
C LEU A 85 -25.53 -15.05 -6.07
N ALA A 86 -25.16 -16.30 -5.83
CA ALA A 86 -25.63 -17.04 -4.67
C ALA A 86 -24.78 -18.28 -4.38
N ASP A 87 -24.67 -18.66 -3.11
CA ASP A 87 -23.96 -19.87 -2.66
C ASP A 87 -24.75 -21.14 -3.01
N LEU A 88 -24.49 -21.72 -4.18
CA LEU A 88 -25.23 -22.89 -4.68
C LEU A 88 -24.81 -24.17 -3.93
N ASN A 89 -23.52 -24.30 -3.65
CA ASN A 89 -22.91 -25.54 -3.15
C ASN A 89 -22.85 -25.62 -1.61
N GLY A 90 -23.14 -24.54 -0.89
CA GLY A 90 -23.16 -24.49 0.57
C GLY A 90 -21.80 -24.24 1.23
N ASP A 91 -20.85 -23.64 0.53
CA ASP A 91 -19.50 -23.40 1.03
C ASP A 91 -19.24 -22.00 1.58
N PHE A 92 -20.30 -21.19 1.64
CA PHE A 92 -20.30 -19.78 2.06
C PHE A 92 -19.62 -18.83 1.08
N ARG A 93 -19.29 -19.26 -0.15
CA ARG A 93 -18.87 -18.39 -1.24
C ARG A 93 -20.00 -18.27 -2.25
N SER A 94 -20.37 -17.06 -2.62
CA SER A 94 -21.35 -16.84 -3.68
C SER A 94 -20.79 -17.30 -5.03
N ASP A 95 -21.51 -18.20 -5.68
CA ASP A 95 -21.27 -18.65 -7.04
C ASP A 95 -21.96 -17.70 -8.04
N VAL A 96 -21.44 -17.65 -9.27
CA VAL A 96 -22.11 -16.98 -10.38
C VAL A 96 -22.98 -17.99 -11.13
N MET A 97 -24.24 -17.66 -11.33
CA MET A 97 -25.15 -18.45 -12.17
C MET A 97 -25.78 -17.57 -13.24
N TYR A 98 -25.96 -18.12 -14.43
CA TYR A 98 -26.75 -17.51 -15.49
C TYR A 98 -27.97 -18.37 -15.79
N ILE A 99 -29.16 -17.80 -15.62
CA ILE A 99 -30.44 -18.41 -15.95
C ILE A 99 -30.79 -18.04 -17.40
N GLY A 100 -30.96 -19.04 -18.26
CA GLY A 100 -31.39 -18.85 -19.64
C GLY A 100 -32.90 -18.72 -19.80
N ASP A 101 -33.33 -18.45 -21.03
CA ASP A 101 -34.74 -18.24 -21.39
C ASP A 101 -35.66 -19.44 -21.08
N HIS A 102 -35.11 -20.66 -21.12
CA HIS A 102 -35.82 -21.89 -20.74
C HIS A 102 -35.62 -22.27 -19.26
N GLY A 103 -35.11 -21.35 -18.42
CA GLY A 103 -34.82 -21.60 -17.01
C GLY A 103 -33.65 -22.55 -16.77
N GLN A 104 -32.86 -22.88 -17.80
CA GLN A 104 -31.62 -23.62 -17.67
C GLN A 104 -30.54 -22.79 -17.00
N VAL A 105 -29.64 -23.41 -16.25
CA VAL A 105 -28.66 -22.67 -15.45
C VAL A 105 -27.24 -23.10 -15.77
N SER A 106 -26.42 -22.15 -16.20
CA SER A 106 -24.97 -22.27 -16.31
C SER A 106 -24.32 -21.73 -15.04
N THR A 107 -23.33 -22.41 -14.49
CA THR A 107 -22.74 -22.06 -13.19
C THR A 107 -21.22 -21.94 -13.26
N TRP A 108 -20.68 -20.97 -12.51
CA TRP A 108 -19.27 -20.81 -12.23
C TRP A 108 -19.04 -20.82 -10.71
N ILE A 109 -18.32 -21.82 -10.24
CA ILE A 109 -18.04 -22.04 -8.83
C ILE A 109 -16.92 -21.10 -8.37
N ASN A 110 -17.17 -20.42 -7.24
CA ASN A 110 -16.24 -19.51 -6.59
C ASN A 110 -15.22 -20.31 -5.75
N ASN A 111 -14.01 -20.51 -6.29
CA ASN A 111 -12.93 -21.11 -5.51
C ASN A 111 -11.98 -20.04 -4.95
N ARG A 112 -11.40 -20.32 -3.79
CA ARG A 112 -10.21 -19.60 -3.31
C ARG A 112 -9.11 -19.70 -4.38
N GLY A 113 -8.64 -18.55 -4.86
CA GLY A 113 -7.58 -18.47 -5.86
C GLY A 113 -6.16 -18.52 -5.26
N SER A 114 -5.17 -18.40 -6.14
CA SER A 114 -3.74 -18.23 -5.84
C SER A 114 -3.22 -16.94 -6.52
N GLY A 115 -2.02 -16.49 -6.20
CA GLY A 115 -1.42 -15.24 -6.67
C GLY A 115 -1.89 -14.00 -5.90
N SER A 116 -1.57 -12.82 -6.44
CA SER A 116 -1.89 -11.53 -5.82
C SER A 116 -3.39 -11.20 -5.88
N GLY A 117 -3.84 -10.41 -4.90
CA GLY A 117 -5.23 -10.04 -4.68
C GLY A 117 -6.07 -11.17 -4.09
N THR A 118 -7.27 -10.84 -3.62
CA THR A 118 -8.26 -11.79 -3.10
C THR A 118 -9.32 -12.18 -4.14
N VAL A 119 -9.14 -11.80 -5.41
CA VAL A 119 -10.07 -12.14 -6.50
C VAL A 119 -10.24 -13.68 -6.57
N PRO A 120 -11.49 -14.18 -6.62
CA PRO A 120 -11.77 -15.60 -6.76
C PRO A 120 -11.20 -16.22 -8.03
N LYS A 121 -10.95 -17.53 -7.97
CA LYS A 121 -10.72 -18.35 -9.15
C LYS A 121 -12.03 -19.02 -9.57
N TRP A 122 -12.67 -18.45 -10.58
CA TRP A 122 -13.91 -18.97 -11.13
C TRP A 122 -13.68 -20.25 -11.93
N ARG A 123 -14.41 -21.31 -11.58
CA ARG A 123 -14.38 -22.59 -12.31
C ARG A 123 -15.75 -22.85 -12.93
N SER A 124 -15.84 -22.90 -14.26
CA SER A 124 -17.09 -23.30 -14.91
C SER A 124 -17.48 -24.73 -14.50
N ALA A 125 -18.72 -24.88 -14.05
CA ALA A 125 -19.36 -26.17 -13.83
C ALA A 125 -20.26 -26.58 -15.02
N GLY A 126 -20.26 -25.78 -16.10
CA GLY A 126 -21.15 -25.96 -17.23
C GLY A 126 -22.62 -25.70 -16.87
N GLN A 127 -23.52 -26.36 -17.59
CA GLN A 127 -24.95 -26.34 -17.31
C GLN A 127 -25.27 -27.27 -16.13
N THR A 128 -25.63 -26.69 -14.98
CA THR A 128 -25.97 -27.43 -13.75
C THR A 128 -27.44 -27.79 -13.69
N HIS A 129 -28.31 -27.02 -14.36
CA HIS A 129 -29.74 -27.27 -14.42
C HIS A 129 -30.22 -27.26 -15.87
N ALA A 130 -30.97 -28.30 -16.26
CA ALA A 130 -31.48 -28.45 -17.62
C ALA A 130 -32.54 -27.40 -18.00
N GLY A 131 -33.17 -26.78 -17.01
CA GLY A 131 -34.31 -25.87 -17.21
C GLY A 131 -35.62 -26.61 -17.38
N GLN A 132 -36.62 -25.89 -17.89
CA GLN A 132 -37.95 -26.39 -18.21
C GLN A 132 -38.14 -26.38 -19.73
N ALA A 133 -39.05 -27.22 -20.23
CA ALA A 133 -39.36 -27.27 -21.66
C ALA A 133 -40.24 -26.10 -22.16
N VAL A 134 -40.10 -24.91 -21.56
CA VAL A 134 -40.91 -23.70 -21.82
C VAL A 134 -39.98 -22.49 -21.89
N SER A 135 -40.19 -21.58 -22.83
CA SER A 135 -39.42 -20.33 -23.02
C SER A 135 -40.00 -19.14 -22.26
N GLY A 136 -39.24 -18.07 -22.08
CA GLY A 136 -39.69 -16.83 -21.44
C GLY A 136 -39.86 -16.94 -19.93
N ILE A 137 -39.22 -17.92 -19.29
CA ILE A 137 -39.40 -18.20 -17.85
C ILE A 137 -38.20 -17.80 -16.99
N GLN A 138 -37.25 -17.05 -17.56
CA GLN A 138 -36.03 -16.61 -16.85
C GLN A 138 -36.37 -15.98 -15.49
N ASP A 139 -37.33 -15.05 -15.47
CA ASP A 139 -37.79 -14.36 -14.24
C ASP A 139 -38.61 -15.24 -13.29
N SER A 140 -39.15 -16.37 -13.78
CA SER A 140 -39.90 -17.33 -12.97
C SER A 140 -39.01 -18.30 -12.20
N ILE A 141 -37.70 -18.33 -12.49
CA ILE A 141 -36.75 -19.17 -11.75
C ILE A 141 -36.20 -18.43 -10.54
N LYS A 142 -36.17 -19.13 -9.40
CA LYS A 142 -35.64 -18.65 -8.11
C LYS A 142 -34.79 -19.73 -7.47
N PHE A 143 -33.99 -19.32 -6.49
CA PHE A 143 -33.18 -20.22 -5.67
C PHE A 143 -33.46 -19.95 -4.19
N GLY A 144 -33.51 -21.00 -3.38
CA GLY A 144 -33.78 -20.88 -1.95
C GLY A 144 -33.39 -22.13 -1.17
N ARG A 145 -33.18 -22.00 0.14
CA ARG A 145 -32.83 -23.12 1.02
C ARG A 145 -34.12 -23.77 1.57
N ILE A 146 -34.86 -24.49 0.74
CA ILE A 146 -36.18 -25.04 1.08
C ILE A 146 -36.04 -26.35 1.85
N TYR A 147 -35.11 -27.21 1.45
CA TYR A 147 -34.93 -28.54 2.05
C TYR A 147 -33.91 -28.58 3.20
N GLY A 148 -33.43 -27.42 3.67
CA GLY A 148 -32.54 -27.33 4.85
C GLY A 148 -31.14 -27.95 4.65
N SER A 149 -30.71 -28.18 3.41
CA SER A 149 -29.44 -28.85 3.10
C SER A 149 -28.19 -27.94 3.18
N ASN A 150 -28.36 -26.68 3.61
CA ASN A 150 -27.35 -25.62 3.45
C ASN A 150 -26.85 -25.46 2.01
N ARG A 151 -27.64 -25.86 1.01
CA ARG A 151 -27.43 -25.57 -0.42
C ARG A 151 -28.67 -24.87 -0.96
N LEU A 152 -28.54 -24.22 -2.11
CA LEU A 152 -29.70 -23.63 -2.78
C LEU A 152 -30.40 -24.65 -3.66
N ASP A 153 -31.72 -24.73 -3.49
CA ASP A 153 -32.65 -25.54 -4.25
C ASP A 153 -33.23 -24.71 -5.41
N TYR A 154 -33.47 -25.36 -6.55
CA TYR A 154 -34.03 -24.73 -7.75
C TYR A 154 -35.55 -24.63 -7.64
N ILE A 155 -36.10 -23.44 -7.87
CA ILE A 155 -37.52 -23.13 -7.72
C ILE A 155 -38.05 -22.58 -9.05
N PHE A 156 -39.13 -23.16 -9.57
CA PHE A 156 -39.90 -22.62 -10.67
C PHE A 156 -41.23 -22.10 -10.15
N LEU A 157 -41.47 -20.80 -10.31
CA LEU A 157 -42.75 -20.15 -10.06
C LEU A 157 -43.59 -20.24 -11.33
N LYS A 158 -44.40 -21.30 -11.41
CA LYS A 158 -45.29 -21.51 -12.55
C LYS A 158 -46.54 -20.67 -12.35
N GLU A 159 -46.70 -19.65 -13.20
CA GLU A 159 -47.87 -18.78 -13.17
C GLU A 159 -49.12 -19.53 -13.62
N GLU A 160 -50.14 -19.52 -12.78
CA GLU A 160 -51.50 -19.97 -13.10
C GLU A 160 -52.43 -18.76 -13.06
N LYS A 161 -53.70 -18.94 -13.48
CA LYS A 161 -54.64 -17.82 -13.67
C LYS A 161 -54.84 -16.94 -12.42
N ASP A 162 -54.79 -17.51 -11.22
CA ASP A 162 -55.08 -16.84 -9.95
C ASP A 162 -54.07 -17.16 -8.82
N HIS A 163 -53.04 -17.96 -9.11
CA HIS A 163 -52.00 -18.35 -8.15
C HIS A 163 -50.69 -18.70 -8.85
N PHE A 164 -49.65 -19.00 -8.06
CA PHE A 164 -48.41 -19.59 -8.56
C PHE A 164 -48.25 -20.99 -7.98
N ASP A 165 -48.01 -21.96 -8.85
CA ASP A 165 -47.48 -23.26 -8.44
C ASP A 165 -45.98 -23.11 -8.17
N VAL A 166 -45.55 -23.42 -6.95
CA VAL A 166 -44.13 -23.38 -6.55
C VAL A 166 -43.56 -24.78 -6.70
N VAL A 167 -42.91 -25.04 -7.82
CA VAL A 167 -42.26 -26.33 -8.09
C VAL A 167 -40.81 -26.25 -7.63
N VAL A 168 -40.41 -27.14 -6.72
CA VAL A 168 -39.06 -27.10 -6.10
C VAL A 168 -38.32 -28.40 -6.34
N TRP A 169 -37.08 -28.29 -6.83
CA TRP A 169 -36.15 -29.40 -6.97
C TRP A 169 -35.08 -29.29 -5.91
N GLN A 170 -34.98 -30.32 -5.07
CA GLN A 170 -33.93 -30.41 -4.07
C GLN A 170 -32.56 -30.48 -4.74
N ASN A 171 -31.64 -29.64 -4.31
CA ASN A 171 -30.24 -29.78 -4.71
C ASN A 171 -29.62 -30.98 -3.98
N GLN A 172 -29.40 -32.05 -4.75
CA GLN A 172 -28.71 -33.27 -4.30
C GLN A 172 -27.21 -33.29 -4.64
N GLY A 173 -26.70 -32.26 -5.30
CA GLY A 173 -25.32 -32.19 -5.77
C GLY A 173 -24.30 -32.33 -4.64
N ALA A 174 -23.20 -33.03 -4.91
CA ALA A 174 -22.12 -33.25 -3.96
C ALA A 174 -20.78 -32.73 -4.52
N GLY A 175 -19.94 -32.19 -3.63
CA GLY A 175 -18.59 -31.73 -3.98
C GLY A 175 -18.49 -30.25 -4.32
N GLY A 176 -17.26 -29.78 -4.57
CA GLY A 176 -16.97 -28.39 -4.90
C GLY A 176 -16.98 -27.42 -3.70
N THR A 177 -17.26 -27.90 -2.49
CA THR A 177 -17.39 -27.06 -1.29
C THR A 177 -16.08 -26.77 -0.57
N LYS A 178 -15.03 -27.54 -0.87
CA LYS A 178 -13.70 -27.45 -0.27
C LYS A 178 -12.65 -27.78 -1.33
N LEU A 179 -11.45 -27.25 -1.13
CA LEU A 179 -10.31 -27.48 -1.99
C LEU A 179 -9.38 -28.53 -1.39
N LYS A 180 -8.55 -29.18 -2.23
CA LYS A 180 -7.72 -30.31 -1.81
C LYS A 180 -6.75 -29.92 -0.69
N ALA A 181 -6.19 -28.71 -0.74
CA ALA A 181 -5.25 -28.23 0.27
C ALA A 181 -5.89 -27.83 1.61
N ASP A 182 -7.22 -27.71 1.69
CA ASP A 182 -7.87 -27.21 2.91
C ASP A 182 -7.76 -28.21 4.09
N GLY A 183 -7.37 -29.46 3.83
CA GLY A 183 -7.16 -30.48 4.84
C GLY A 183 -5.71 -30.58 5.33
N ASN A 184 -4.82 -29.66 4.93
CA ASN A 184 -3.40 -29.79 5.22
C ASN A 184 -3.02 -29.36 6.64
N TYR A 185 -2.43 -30.28 7.39
CA TYR A 185 -1.82 -30.02 8.69
C TYR A 185 -0.36 -30.48 8.68
N TYR A 186 0.50 -29.71 9.33
CA TYR A 186 1.92 -30.01 9.49
C TYR A 186 2.24 -30.01 10.98
N CYS A 187 2.83 -31.09 11.48
CA CYS A 187 3.23 -31.21 12.87
C CYS A 187 4.14 -32.43 13.06
N ASP A 188 5.11 -32.37 13.98
CA ASP A 188 5.93 -33.53 14.31
C ASP A 188 5.14 -34.59 15.09
N MET A 189 4.45 -35.47 14.37
CA MET A 189 3.61 -36.51 14.96
C MET A 189 4.42 -37.68 15.53
N ARG A 190 5.71 -37.78 15.18
CA ARG A 190 6.56 -38.93 15.51
C ARG A 190 7.69 -38.60 16.49
N GLY A 191 7.89 -37.32 16.81
CA GLY A 191 8.98 -36.86 17.67
C GLY A 191 10.35 -36.97 16.98
N THR A 192 10.37 -36.72 15.67
CA THR A 192 11.58 -36.78 14.83
C THR A 192 12.33 -35.45 14.76
N GLY A 193 11.78 -34.43 15.41
CA GLY A 193 12.12 -33.02 15.28
C GLY A 193 11.61 -32.39 13.99
N SER A 194 10.82 -33.08 13.17
CA SER A 194 10.40 -32.61 11.83
C SER A 194 8.91 -32.74 11.66
N ASP A 195 8.27 -31.73 11.08
CA ASP A 195 6.85 -31.79 10.79
C ASP A 195 6.52 -32.87 9.76
N ASP A 196 5.56 -33.71 10.12
CA ASP A 196 4.88 -34.66 9.25
C ASP A 196 3.63 -34.01 8.65
N TYR A 197 3.24 -34.46 7.46
CA TYR A 197 2.05 -33.97 6.76
C TYR A 197 0.84 -34.87 7.05
N VAL A 198 -0.15 -34.35 7.76
CA VAL A 198 -1.41 -35.05 8.07
C VAL A 198 -2.53 -34.41 7.27
N TRP A 199 -3.34 -35.23 6.59
CA TRP A 199 -4.52 -34.73 5.88
C TRP A 199 -5.80 -35.04 6.67
N ILE A 200 -6.46 -33.99 7.16
CA ILE A 200 -7.65 -34.09 8.02
C ILE A 200 -8.91 -33.75 7.21
N TYR A 201 -9.84 -34.70 7.21
CA TYR A 201 -11.14 -34.56 6.56
C TYR A 201 -12.03 -33.57 7.33
N GLN A 202 -12.98 -32.95 6.63
CA GLN A 202 -13.88 -31.94 7.20
C GLN A 202 -14.65 -32.44 8.43
N ASP A 203 -14.99 -33.74 8.50
CA ASP A 203 -15.73 -34.38 9.59
C ASP A 203 -14.83 -34.83 10.76
N GLY A 204 -13.53 -34.57 10.71
CA GLY A 204 -12.60 -34.79 11.82
C GLY A 204 -11.93 -36.17 11.86
N HIS A 205 -11.92 -36.91 10.76
CA HIS A 205 -11.08 -38.10 10.65
C HIS A 205 -9.79 -37.81 9.87
N ALA A 206 -8.74 -38.59 10.15
CA ALA A 206 -7.55 -38.68 9.32
C ALA A 206 -7.11 -40.14 9.25
N ALA A 207 -6.86 -40.61 8.03
CA ALA A 207 -6.42 -41.98 7.74
C ALA A 207 -5.05 -42.03 7.05
N GLU A 208 -4.50 -40.86 6.70
CA GLU A 208 -3.27 -40.73 5.93
C GLU A 208 -2.35 -39.73 6.61
N ILE A 209 -1.09 -40.15 6.76
CA ILE A 209 0.03 -39.31 7.18
C ILE A 209 1.16 -39.56 6.20
N ASN A 210 1.84 -38.49 5.83
CA ASN A 210 3.02 -38.49 5.01
C ASN A 210 4.17 -38.07 5.90
N ALA A 211 5.02 -39.03 6.23
CA ALA A 211 6.08 -38.92 7.20
C ALA A 211 7.27 -38.17 6.59
N ASN A 212 7.81 -37.17 7.28
CA ASN A 212 8.99 -36.45 6.81
C ASN A 212 10.23 -37.35 6.94
N ILE A 213 10.81 -37.72 5.81
CA ILE A 213 11.98 -38.60 5.71
C ILE A 213 13.25 -37.84 5.28
N HIS A 214 13.22 -36.50 5.27
CA HIS A 214 14.33 -35.65 4.86
C HIS A 214 14.87 -35.93 3.45
N SER A 215 14.01 -36.38 2.53
CA SER A 215 14.37 -36.72 1.15
C SER A 215 13.43 -36.07 0.14
N PRO A 216 13.37 -34.72 0.07
CA PRO A 216 12.46 -34.03 -0.83
C PRO A 216 12.69 -34.42 -2.31
N PRO A 217 11.63 -34.57 -3.12
CA PRO A 217 10.22 -34.31 -2.79
C PRO A 217 9.48 -35.52 -2.16
N ALA A 218 10.19 -36.61 -1.82
CA ALA A 218 9.57 -37.84 -1.36
C ALA A 218 9.15 -37.79 0.11
N TRP A 219 7.95 -38.31 0.38
CA TRP A 219 7.42 -38.52 1.72
C TRP A 219 7.45 -40.01 2.08
N GLY A 220 7.56 -40.32 3.37
CA GLY A 220 7.40 -41.67 3.89
C GLY A 220 5.91 -42.03 4.01
N HIS A 221 5.52 -43.19 3.49
CA HIS A 221 4.12 -43.64 3.50
C HIS A 221 3.90 -44.89 4.37
N LYS A 222 4.91 -45.30 5.16
CA LYS A 222 4.85 -46.51 5.98
C LYS A 222 4.05 -46.28 7.27
N THR A 223 4.19 -45.11 7.87
CA THR A 223 3.53 -44.75 9.12
C THR A 223 2.01 -44.72 8.94
N LYS A 224 1.29 -45.33 9.86
CA LYS A 224 -0.18 -45.35 9.87
C LYS A 224 -0.71 -44.39 10.93
N ILE A 225 -1.82 -43.73 10.63
CA ILE A 225 -2.56 -42.90 11.59
C ILE A 225 -4.02 -43.34 11.65
N GLU A 226 -4.58 -43.42 12.86
CA GLU A 226 -6.00 -43.66 13.10
C GLU A 226 -6.55 -42.51 13.95
N LEU A 227 -7.10 -41.49 13.30
CA LEU A 227 -7.73 -40.36 13.98
C LEU A 227 -9.23 -40.31 13.67
N ARG A 228 -10.04 -40.23 14.72
CA ARG A 228 -11.47 -39.92 14.62
C ARG A 228 -11.91 -39.10 15.83
N VAL A 229 -12.18 -37.81 15.61
CA VAL A 229 -12.65 -36.88 16.65
C VAL A 229 -13.89 -36.12 16.16
N PRO A 230 -14.64 -35.45 17.05
CA PRO A 230 -15.75 -34.59 16.63
C PRO A 230 -15.27 -33.48 15.69
N GLY A 231 -15.81 -33.41 14.47
CA GLY A 231 -15.60 -32.30 13.54
C GLY A 231 -16.44 -31.04 13.87
N PRO A 232 -16.30 -29.95 13.10
CA PRO A 232 -15.54 -29.84 11.86
C PRO A 232 -14.04 -29.60 12.06
N ARG A 233 -13.22 -29.86 11.02
CA ARG A 233 -11.75 -29.68 11.06
C ARG A 233 -11.24 -28.33 11.58
N HIS A 234 -12.00 -27.25 11.42
CA HIS A 234 -11.64 -25.92 11.93
C HIS A 234 -11.40 -25.89 13.45
N GLY A 235 -12.04 -26.78 14.20
CA GLY A 235 -11.83 -26.93 15.64
C GLY A 235 -10.76 -27.94 16.01
N ILE A 236 -9.99 -28.47 15.05
CA ILE A 236 -8.96 -29.48 15.27
C ILE A 236 -7.60 -28.82 15.05
N HIS A 237 -6.72 -28.98 16.03
CA HIS A 237 -5.36 -28.44 16.01
C HIS A 237 -4.37 -29.56 16.33
N LEU A 238 -3.18 -29.48 15.73
CA LEU A 238 -2.06 -30.34 16.06
C LEU A 238 -0.99 -29.48 16.73
N ALA A 239 -0.60 -29.82 17.95
CA ALA A 239 0.46 -29.14 18.69
C ALA A 239 0.95 -30.02 19.85
N ASP A 240 2.20 -29.88 20.27
CA ASP A 240 2.73 -30.62 21.42
C ASP A 240 2.14 -30.07 22.73
N TRP A 241 1.08 -30.71 23.23
CA TRP A 241 0.40 -30.29 24.47
C TRP A 241 1.13 -30.82 25.71
N THR A 242 1.82 -31.95 25.58
CA THR A 242 2.44 -32.63 26.71
C THR A 242 3.90 -32.27 26.96
N GLY A 243 4.54 -31.61 26.00
CA GLY A 243 5.98 -31.29 25.99
C GLY A 243 6.85 -32.52 25.77
N ASP A 244 6.33 -33.55 25.11
CA ASP A 244 7.05 -34.81 24.87
C ASP A 244 7.75 -34.87 23.50
N GLY A 245 7.70 -33.75 22.76
CA GLY A 245 8.24 -33.59 21.42
C GLY A 245 7.33 -34.11 20.32
N ARG A 246 6.13 -34.62 20.64
CA ARG A 246 5.17 -35.12 19.65
C ARG A 246 3.91 -34.27 19.69
N CYS A 247 3.38 -33.99 18.50
CA CYS A 247 2.12 -33.28 18.43
C CYS A 247 0.95 -34.15 18.89
N ASP A 248 0.12 -33.57 19.75
CA ASP A 248 -1.17 -34.08 20.21
C ASP A 248 -2.30 -33.51 19.36
N VAL A 249 -3.50 -34.09 19.45
CA VAL A 249 -4.70 -33.57 18.79
C VAL A 249 -5.56 -32.81 19.80
N ILE A 250 -5.78 -31.53 19.55
CA ILE A 250 -6.56 -30.65 20.40
C ILE A 250 -7.86 -30.29 19.68
N VAL A 251 -9.00 -30.61 20.30
CA VAL A 251 -10.33 -30.35 19.74
C VAL A 251 -11.03 -29.26 20.53
N GLN A 252 -11.29 -28.13 19.90
CA GLN A 252 -12.00 -26.98 20.46
C GLN A 252 -13.52 -27.14 20.32
N ASN A 253 -14.25 -26.91 21.41
CA ASN A 253 -15.68 -26.63 21.35
C ASN A 253 -15.92 -25.21 20.83
N LYS A 254 -16.68 -25.07 19.73
CA LYS A 254 -16.94 -23.77 19.08
C LYS A 254 -17.54 -22.72 20.02
N ALA A 255 -18.48 -23.12 20.87
CA ALA A 255 -19.29 -22.19 21.65
C ALA A 255 -18.61 -21.78 22.95
N THR A 256 -18.00 -22.75 23.66
CA THR A 256 -17.41 -22.50 24.98
C THR A 256 -15.91 -22.23 24.93
N GLY A 257 -15.22 -22.69 23.87
CA GLY A 257 -13.76 -22.69 23.80
C GLY A 257 -13.10 -23.89 24.46
N HIS A 258 -13.82 -24.66 25.30
CA HIS A 258 -13.27 -25.81 26.01
C HIS A 258 -12.62 -26.83 25.07
N LEU A 259 -11.56 -27.47 25.54
CA LEU A 259 -10.76 -28.39 24.75
C LEU A 259 -11.03 -29.84 25.13
N THR A 260 -10.90 -30.74 24.16
CA THR A 260 -10.62 -32.15 24.41
C THR A 260 -9.27 -32.47 23.78
N VAL A 261 -8.29 -32.86 24.61
CA VAL A 261 -6.92 -33.15 24.18
C VAL A 261 -6.72 -34.65 24.10
N TYR A 262 -6.42 -35.15 22.91
CA TYR A 262 -6.12 -36.55 22.62
C TYR A 262 -4.62 -36.72 22.49
N ARG A 263 -4.02 -37.42 23.45
CA ARG A 263 -2.55 -37.53 23.52
C ARG A 263 -2.01 -38.53 22.51
N ASN A 264 -0.91 -38.19 21.87
CA ASN A 264 -0.26 -39.01 20.88
C ASN A 264 0.48 -40.20 21.53
N GLN A 265 0.14 -41.41 21.08
CA GLN A 265 0.71 -42.67 21.55
C GLN A 265 1.54 -43.37 20.45
N TYR A 266 2.26 -42.61 19.62
CA TYR A 266 3.08 -43.15 18.55
C TYR A 266 3.95 -44.33 19.01
N ASP A 267 3.71 -45.50 18.40
CA ASP A 267 4.46 -46.73 18.60
C ASP A 267 5.48 -46.88 17.47
N LYS A 268 6.75 -46.64 17.80
CA LYS A 268 7.88 -46.76 16.88
C LYS A 268 8.08 -48.20 16.35
N GLY A 269 7.72 -49.22 17.14
CA GLY A 269 7.85 -50.62 16.73
C GLY A 269 6.81 -51.02 15.69
N ALA A 270 5.56 -50.56 15.88
CA ALA A 270 4.46 -50.79 14.95
C ALA A 270 4.41 -49.79 13.78
N ASP A 271 5.15 -48.66 13.88
CA ASP A 271 5.08 -47.52 12.95
C ASP A 271 3.64 -47.00 12.82
N LYS A 272 2.96 -46.88 13.97
CA LYS A 272 1.54 -46.54 14.08
C LYS A 272 1.33 -45.43 15.10
N ILE A 273 0.58 -44.41 14.70
CA ILE A 273 0.08 -43.33 15.56
C ILE A 273 -1.34 -43.67 15.97
N SER A 274 -1.56 -43.74 17.28
CA SER A 274 -2.88 -43.82 17.92
C SER A 274 -3.00 -42.75 18.99
N PHE A 275 -4.22 -42.51 19.46
CA PHE A 275 -4.50 -41.51 20.48
C PHE A 275 -5.25 -42.11 21.65
N ASP A 276 -5.13 -41.50 22.83
CA ASP A 276 -5.93 -41.86 23.99
C ASP A 276 -7.41 -41.45 23.84
N SER A 277 -8.22 -41.66 24.89
CA SER A 277 -9.65 -41.35 24.87
C SER A 277 -10.00 -39.85 24.94
N GLY A 278 -9.00 -38.97 25.01
CA GLY A 278 -9.20 -37.55 25.20
C GLY A 278 -9.33 -37.14 26.67
N THR A 279 -8.79 -35.97 27.01
CA THR A 279 -8.94 -35.32 28.33
C THR A 279 -9.58 -33.95 28.15
N ALA A 280 -10.62 -33.66 28.94
CA ALA A 280 -11.28 -32.35 28.92
C ALA A 280 -10.42 -31.29 29.63
N VAL A 281 -10.26 -30.13 28.99
CA VAL A 281 -9.55 -28.98 29.55
C VAL A 281 -10.43 -27.75 29.42
N ALA A 282 -10.67 -27.07 30.54
CA ALA A 282 -11.48 -25.85 30.56
C ALA A 282 -10.64 -24.65 30.12
N THR A 283 -11.14 -23.94 29.11
CA THR A 283 -10.69 -22.62 28.66
C THR A 283 -11.93 -21.78 28.38
N ASP A 284 -11.84 -20.46 28.54
CA ASP A 284 -12.99 -19.54 28.35
C ASP A 284 -12.87 -18.74 27.03
N CYS A 285 -12.35 -19.37 25.98
CA CYS A 285 -12.20 -18.73 24.67
C CYS A 285 -13.48 -18.86 23.81
N ASN A 286 -14.42 -17.94 24.01
CA ASN A 286 -15.70 -17.92 23.30
C ASN A 286 -15.64 -17.31 21.87
N GLN A 287 -14.44 -17.16 21.29
CA GLN A 287 -14.25 -16.55 19.97
C GLN A 287 -14.61 -17.48 18.79
N GLY A 288 -14.70 -18.79 19.05
CA GLY A 288 -15.06 -19.83 18.06
C GLY A 288 -14.24 -19.77 16.78
N TRP A 289 -14.86 -20.09 15.65
CA TRP A 289 -14.29 -19.93 14.30
C TRP A 289 -15.39 -19.50 13.32
N GLY A 290 -15.00 -18.78 12.26
CA GLY A 290 -15.88 -18.38 11.17
C GLY A 290 -15.96 -19.41 10.04
N VAL A 291 -16.36 -18.94 8.86
CA VAL A 291 -16.55 -19.78 7.68
C VAL A 291 -15.26 -19.94 6.86
N GLY A 292 -14.40 -18.92 6.87
CA GLY A 292 -13.09 -18.95 6.22
C GLY A 292 -12.13 -19.90 6.93
N ILE A 293 -11.32 -20.63 6.16
CA ILE A 293 -10.45 -21.70 6.70
C ILE A 293 -9.38 -21.22 7.70
N PHE A 294 -9.07 -19.93 7.66
CA PHE A 294 -8.09 -19.31 8.54
C PHE A 294 -8.72 -18.43 9.62
N ASP A 295 -10.05 -18.27 9.62
CA ASP A 295 -10.78 -17.49 10.62
C ASP A 295 -10.94 -18.27 11.92
N LEU A 296 -9.82 -18.51 12.59
CA LEU A 296 -9.70 -19.31 13.80
C LEU A 296 -9.58 -18.39 15.01
N GLY A 297 -10.52 -18.50 15.96
CA GLY A 297 -10.48 -17.75 17.22
C GLY A 297 -9.58 -18.37 18.27
N MET A 298 -9.01 -19.55 18.03
CA MET A 298 -7.99 -20.13 18.89
C MET A 298 -6.85 -20.75 18.08
N ARG A 299 -5.62 -20.63 18.60
CA ARG A 299 -4.39 -21.23 18.06
C ARG A 299 -3.53 -21.77 19.20
N PHE A 300 -2.65 -22.71 18.88
CA PHE A 300 -1.82 -23.41 19.87
C PHE A 300 -0.36 -23.33 19.48
N HIS A 301 0.43 -22.61 20.26
CA HIS A 301 1.86 -22.39 19.99
C HIS A 301 2.61 -22.15 21.30
N ASP A 302 3.84 -22.63 21.39
CA ASP A 302 4.72 -22.39 22.55
C ASP A 302 5.14 -20.91 22.59
N ILE A 303 4.47 -20.10 23.39
CA ILE A 303 4.68 -18.65 23.47
C ILE A 303 5.70 -18.27 24.53
N ASP A 304 5.96 -19.14 25.50
CA ASP A 304 6.90 -18.87 26.60
C ASP A 304 8.22 -19.65 26.52
N GLY A 305 8.28 -20.66 25.64
CA GLY A 305 9.47 -21.41 25.27
C GLY A 305 9.75 -22.61 26.18
N ASP A 306 8.71 -23.19 26.80
CA ASP A 306 8.85 -24.34 27.68
C ASP A 306 8.66 -25.71 26.99
N GLY A 307 8.45 -25.69 25.66
CA GLY A 307 8.24 -26.87 24.83
C GLY A 307 6.80 -27.35 24.80
N ARG A 308 5.86 -26.69 25.50
CA ARG A 308 4.43 -27.01 25.46
C ARG A 308 3.67 -25.94 24.70
N ALA A 309 2.68 -26.36 23.93
CA ALA A 309 1.84 -25.44 23.19
C ALA A 309 0.86 -24.72 24.13
N ASP A 310 0.85 -23.40 24.06
CA ASP A 310 -0.03 -22.52 24.83
C ASP A 310 -1.32 -22.19 24.06
N ALA A 311 -2.40 -21.93 24.79
CA ALA A 311 -3.71 -21.65 24.20
C ALA A 311 -3.90 -20.15 23.95
N LEU A 312 -3.92 -19.74 22.68
CA LEU A 312 -4.05 -18.35 22.25
C LEU A 312 -5.47 -18.07 21.75
N CYS A 313 -6.23 -17.25 22.46
CA CYS A 313 -7.56 -16.80 22.09
C CYS A 313 -7.52 -15.46 21.33
N ILE A 314 -7.99 -15.47 20.08
CA ILE A 314 -7.84 -14.37 19.11
C ILE A 314 -9.20 -13.78 18.76
N GLU A 315 -9.38 -12.51 19.10
CA GLU A 315 -10.57 -11.73 18.74
C GLU A 315 -10.55 -11.32 17.26
N LYS A 316 -11.70 -10.94 16.72
CA LYS A 316 -11.85 -10.58 15.29
C LYS A 316 -10.94 -9.45 14.81
N ASN A 317 -10.56 -8.53 15.70
CA ASN A 317 -9.64 -7.42 15.42
C ASN A 317 -8.15 -7.77 15.65
N GLY A 318 -7.85 -9.03 15.97
CA GLY A 318 -6.48 -9.51 16.19
C GLY A 318 -5.95 -9.29 17.61
N ARG A 319 -6.78 -8.86 18.58
CA ARG A 319 -6.40 -8.87 20.00
C ARG A 319 -6.22 -10.32 20.47
N ILE A 320 -5.13 -10.60 21.17
CA ILE A 320 -4.80 -11.95 21.63
C ILE A 320 -4.76 -11.99 23.16
N THR A 321 -5.57 -12.87 23.72
CA THR A 321 -5.51 -13.29 25.13
C THR A 321 -5.14 -14.76 25.21
N GLY A 322 -4.76 -15.30 26.37
CA GLY A 322 -4.47 -16.72 26.42
C GLY A 322 -4.07 -17.30 27.76
N TRP A 323 -3.73 -18.58 27.70
CA TRP A 323 -3.29 -19.40 28.82
C TRP A 323 -1.99 -20.11 28.49
N LEU A 324 -1.04 -20.09 29.44
CA LEU A 324 0.17 -20.89 29.38
C LEU A 324 -0.13 -22.32 29.83
N ASN A 325 0.28 -23.30 29.05
CA ASN A 325 0.09 -24.72 29.33
C ASN A 325 1.27 -25.26 30.13
N LYS A 326 1.21 -25.09 31.44
CA LYS A 326 2.25 -25.57 32.35
C LYS A 326 2.02 -27.04 32.70
N ALA A 327 3.09 -27.71 33.14
CA ALA A 327 3.03 -29.10 33.58
C ALA A 327 2.02 -29.35 34.73
N ASN A 328 1.70 -28.31 35.51
CA ASN A 328 0.72 -28.35 36.61
C ASN A 328 -0.67 -27.83 36.21
N GLY A 329 -0.90 -27.44 34.96
CA GLY A 329 -2.19 -26.97 34.45
C GLY A 329 -2.10 -25.64 33.68
N LEU A 330 -3.26 -25.13 33.26
CA LEU A 330 -3.34 -23.86 32.54
C LEU A 330 -3.21 -22.66 33.48
N GLU A 331 -2.37 -21.70 33.10
CA GLU A 331 -2.22 -20.40 33.74
C GLU A 331 -2.76 -19.29 32.84
N ASN A 332 -3.79 -18.56 33.26
CA ASN A 332 -4.30 -17.41 32.48
C ASN A 332 -3.34 -16.22 32.60
N VAL A 333 -2.80 -15.76 31.47
CA VAL A 333 -1.84 -14.64 31.42
C VAL A 333 -2.41 -13.36 30.80
N GLY A 334 -3.75 -13.31 30.65
CA GLY A 334 -4.45 -12.15 30.14
C GLY A 334 -4.10 -11.84 28.69
N GLN A 335 -3.79 -10.57 28.41
CA GLN A 335 -3.56 -10.07 27.05
C GLN A 335 -2.12 -10.31 26.58
N ILE A 336 -1.89 -11.42 25.90
CA ILE A 336 -0.60 -11.78 25.29
C ILE A 336 -0.15 -10.74 24.27
N LYS A 337 -1.07 -10.21 23.45
CA LYS A 337 -0.79 -9.12 22.50
C LYS A 337 -2.00 -8.21 22.29
N PHE A 338 -1.75 -6.90 22.33
CA PHE A 338 -2.75 -5.89 21.97
C PHE A 338 -3.10 -5.97 20.48
N SER A 339 -4.30 -5.50 20.12
CA SER A 339 -4.79 -5.49 18.74
C SER A 339 -4.09 -4.43 17.89
N GLU A 340 -3.52 -4.86 16.76
CA GLU A 340 -3.02 -3.97 15.70
C GLU A 340 -4.13 -3.59 14.69
N GLY A 341 -5.36 -4.05 14.90
CA GLY A 341 -6.50 -3.81 14.01
C GLY A 341 -6.50 -4.69 12.77
N TRP A 342 -5.87 -5.87 12.84
CA TRP A 342 -5.79 -6.83 11.75
C TRP A 342 -6.89 -7.89 11.83
N ASP A 343 -7.20 -8.48 10.69
CA ASP A 343 -8.09 -9.65 10.64
C ASP A 343 -7.38 -10.82 11.30
N ARG A 344 -8.03 -11.50 12.25
CA ARG A 344 -7.45 -12.73 12.84
C ARG A 344 -7.17 -13.81 11.79
N ALA A 345 -7.89 -13.82 10.67
CA ALA A 345 -7.62 -14.72 9.56
C ALA A 345 -6.23 -14.52 8.92
N ASN A 346 -5.62 -13.35 9.13
CA ASN A 346 -4.30 -12.98 8.64
C ASN A 346 -3.17 -13.21 9.65
N ILE A 347 -3.47 -13.71 10.86
CA ILE A 347 -2.45 -13.92 11.90
C ILE A 347 -1.98 -15.38 11.88
N ARG A 348 -0.66 -15.60 11.93
CA ARG A 348 0.00 -16.90 12.07
C ARG A 348 1.03 -16.82 13.21
N PHE A 349 1.51 -17.99 13.64
CA PHE A 349 2.57 -18.10 14.63
C PHE A 349 3.55 -19.19 14.21
N ALA A 350 4.83 -18.91 14.40
CA ALA A 350 5.94 -19.82 14.16
C ALA A 350 7.21 -19.24 14.82
N ASP A 351 8.15 -20.06 15.24
CA ASP A 351 9.46 -19.58 15.72
C ASP A 351 10.34 -19.25 14.53
N VAL A 352 10.49 -17.96 14.19
CA VAL A 352 11.23 -17.52 13.01
C VAL A 352 12.74 -17.47 13.29
N GLU A 353 13.12 -17.14 14.53
CA GLU A 353 14.50 -16.80 14.89
C GLU A 353 15.23 -17.92 15.67
N ALA A 354 14.63 -19.10 15.81
CA ALA A 354 15.11 -20.18 16.69
C ALA A 354 15.23 -19.76 18.14
N SER A 355 14.29 -18.96 18.62
CA SER A 355 14.30 -18.47 19.99
C SER A 355 13.75 -19.50 20.99
N GLY A 356 13.12 -20.57 20.48
CA GLY A 356 12.30 -21.51 21.24
C GLY A 356 10.89 -20.99 21.50
N ARG A 357 10.58 -19.73 21.17
CA ARG A 357 9.26 -19.11 21.34
C ARG A 357 8.65 -18.82 19.99
N ALA A 358 7.35 -19.02 19.88
CA ALA A 358 6.60 -18.64 18.71
C ALA A 358 6.54 -17.10 18.58
N ASP A 359 6.86 -16.63 17.37
CA ASP A 359 6.69 -15.25 16.94
C ASP A 359 5.29 -15.06 16.34
N LEU A 360 4.83 -13.82 16.25
CA LEU A 360 3.58 -13.48 15.57
C LEU A 360 3.88 -13.03 14.15
N LEU A 361 3.10 -13.54 13.20
CA LEU A 361 3.25 -13.28 11.78
C LEU A 361 1.93 -12.72 11.25
N HIS A 362 1.98 -11.53 10.65
CA HIS A 362 0.85 -10.93 9.97
C HIS A 362 1.02 -11.06 8.46
N VAL A 363 0.12 -11.82 7.83
CA VAL A 363 0.12 -12.09 6.40
C VAL A 363 -0.77 -11.08 5.69
N ASP A 364 -0.18 -10.27 4.81
CA ASP A 364 -0.93 -9.38 3.94
C ASP A 364 -1.78 -10.19 2.95
N LYS A 365 -3.08 -9.91 2.92
CA LYS A 365 -4.04 -10.71 2.15
C LYS A 365 -3.96 -10.51 0.63
N TYR A 366 -3.32 -9.42 0.18
CA TYR A 366 -3.23 -9.06 -1.24
C TYR A 366 -1.93 -9.53 -1.86
N THR A 367 -0.84 -9.44 -1.11
CA THR A 367 0.50 -9.77 -1.59
C THR A 367 0.93 -11.13 -1.09
N GLY A 368 0.52 -11.52 0.11
CA GLY A 368 1.06 -12.65 0.87
C GLY A 368 2.21 -12.26 1.79
N ALA A 369 2.65 -11.00 1.76
CA ALA A 369 3.85 -10.55 2.47
C ALA A 369 3.68 -10.71 3.98
N VAL A 370 4.75 -11.06 4.68
CA VAL A 370 4.65 -11.38 6.11
C VAL A 370 5.48 -10.42 6.95
N ASP A 371 4.77 -9.61 7.74
CA ASP A 371 5.33 -8.82 8.83
C ASP A 371 5.54 -9.71 10.06
N VAL A 372 6.75 -9.69 10.63
CA VAL A 372 7.11 -10.53 11.76
C VAL A 372 7.26 -9.71 13.04
N PHE A 373 6.67 -10.20 14.11
CA PHE A 373 6.75 -9.64 15.46
C PHE A 373 7.44 -10.66 16.35
N THR A 374 8.72 -10.42 16.65
CA THR A 374 9.50 -11.34 17.47
C THR A 374 9.07 -11.30 18.92
N ASN A 375 8.87 -12.46 19.51
CA ASN A 375 8.50 -12.64 20.90
C ASN A 375 9.74 -12.63 21.82
N LYS A 376 9.80 -11.64 22.71
CA LYS A 376 10.88 -11.43 23.69
C LYS A 376 10.55 -12.00 25.08
N GLY A 377 9.50 -12.80 25.18
CA GLY A 377 9.08 -13.51 26.39
C GLY A 377 8.04 -12.76 27.22
N HIS A 378 7.65 -13.39 28.34
CA HIS A 378 6.62 -12.92 29.26
C HIS A 378 7.11 -11.71 30.09
N LYS A 379 7.24 -10.58 29.41
CA LYS A 379 7.65 -9.29 29.95
C LYS A 379 6.68 -8.22 29.46
N ALA A 380 5.92 -7.63 30.36
CA ALA A 380 4.88 -6.68 29.98
C ALA A 380 5.44 -5.49 29.20
N GLN A 381 4.83 -5.17 28.05
CA GLN A 381 5.22 -4.07 27.17
C GLN A 381 4.01 -3.54 26.38
N GLY A 382 3.82 -2.21 26.36
CA GLY A 382 2.83 -1.57 25.48
C GLY A 382 1.39 -2.09 25.65
N GLY A 383 0.98 -2.43 26.87
CA GLY A 383 -0.33 -3.00 27.16
C GLY A 383 -0.46 -4.50 26.92
N SER A 384 0.60 -5.20 26.50
CA SER A 384 0.66 -6.66 26.39
C SER A 384 1.40 -7.27 27.58
N SER A 385 1.07 -8.49 27.98
CA SER A 385 1.83 -9.25 28.99
C SER A 385 3.16 -9.78 28.45
N PHE A 386 3.28 -9.94 27.13
CA PHE A 386 4.51 -10.32 26.43
C PHE A 386 5.15 -9.12 25.74
N SER A 387 6.48 -9.18 25.57
CA SER A 387 7.25 -8.17 24.87
C SER A 387 7.41 -8.57 23.40
N TRP A 388 7.12 -7.63 22.50
CA TRP A 388 7.08 -7.86 21.06
C TRP A 388 7.95 -6.84 20.35
N THR A 389 8.79 -7.30 19.42
CA THR A 389 9.59 -6.42 18.55
C THR A 389 9.11 -6.55 17.12
N ASN A 390 8.60 -5.46 16.53
CA ASN A 390 8.26 -5.44 15.12
C ASN A 390 9.56 -5.48 14.28
N ARG A 391 9.71 -6.51 13.44
CA ARG A 391 10.84 -6.69 12.52
C ARG A 391 10.52 -6.20 11.11
N GLY A 392 9.28 -5.77 10.87
CA GLY A 392 8.76 -5.47 9.54
C GLY A 392 8.61 -6.72 8.70
N MET A 393 8.53 -6.51 7.39
CA MET A 393 8.39 -7.57 6.40
C MET A 393 9.69 -8.39 6.30
N LEU A 394 9.65 -9.65 6.72
CA LEU A 394 10.78 -10.58 6.61
C LEU A 394 10.60 -11.60 5.50
N TYR A 395 9.35 -11.85 5.08
CA TYR A 395 9.06 -12.72 3.97
C TYR A 395 8.34 -11.91 2.90
N ASN A 396 9.01 -11.76 1.75
CA ASN A 396 8.46 -11.11 0.57
C ASN A 396 7.80 -12.19 -0.31
N PRO A 397 6.55 -12.03 -0.73
CA PRO A 397 5.72 -13.20 -0.96
C PRO A 397 5.74 -13.77 -2.36
N ILE A 398 5.34 -15.03 -2.44
CA ILE A 398 5.12 -15.80 -3.67
C ILE A 398 3.62 -16.14 -3.82
N ASP A 399 2.81 -16.09 -2.74
CA ASP A 399 1.34 -16.28 -2.77
C ASP A 399 0.57 -15.86 -1.48
N ARG A 400 -0.77 -15.77 -1.56
CA ARG A 400 -1.72 -15.41 -0.48
C ARG A 400 -2.09 -16.55 0.49
N GLY A 401 -1.30 -17.62 0.54
CA GLY A 401 -1.65 -18.84 1.28
C GLY A 401 -0.42 -19.59 1.73
N GLU A 402 0.10 -19.25 2.91
CA GLU A 402 1.35 -19.84 3.38
C GLU A 402 1.16 -20.43 4.79
N ASN A 403 1.52 -21.70 4.91
CA ASN A 403 1.76 -22.39 6.17
C ASN A 403 3.24 -22.20 6.51
N MET A 404 3.55 -21.93 7.76
CA MET A 404 4.93 -21.81 8.24
C MET A 404 5.21 -22.89 9.27
N GLY A 405 6.23 -23.70 9.04
CA GLY A 405 6.66 -24.80 9.90
C GLY A 405 8.03 -25.28 9.47
N GLY A 406 8.87 -25.74 10.40
CA GLY A 406 10.28 -26.04 10.12
C GLY A 406 11.12 -26.35 11.36
N LYS A 407 12.30 -26.95 11.15
CA LYS A 407 13.19 -27.47 12.20
C LYS A 407 13.85 -26.35 12.99
N GLY A 408 13.31 -26.00 14.16
CA GLY A 408 13.88 -24.98 15.04
C GLY A 408 13.88 -23.56 14.45
N ARG A 409 13.47 -23.37 13.19
CA ARG A 409 13.12 -22.11 12.51
C ARG A 409 12.02 -22.40 11.52
N ALA A 410 11.10 -21.46 11.36
CA ALA A 410 10.01 -21.55 10.40
C ALA A 410 10.52 -21.60 8.95
N ASP A 411 10.11 -22.62 8.19
CA ASP A 411 10.21 -22.63 6.73
C ASP A 411 8.90 -22.09 6.13
N LEU A 412 8.97 -21.56 4.92
CA LEU A 412 7.80 -21.05 4.21
C LEU A 412 7.22 -22.14 3.31
N VAL A 413 5.94 -22.48 3.47
CA VAL A 413 5.25 -23.47 2.64
C VAL A 413 4.11 -22.82 1.87
N LYS A 414 4.32 -22.62 0.57
CA LYS A 414 3.28 -22.22 -0.38
C LYS A 414 2.51 -23.45 -0.84
N VAL A 415 1.17 -23.40 -0.79
CA VAL A 415 0.33 -24.50 -1.28
C VAL A 415 -0.68 -24.00 -2.31
N ASP A 416 -0.72 -24.61 -3.49
CA ASP A 416 -1.81 -24.42 -4.45
C ASP A 416 -3.08 -25.06 -3.90
N PRO A 417 -4.14 -24.27 -3.62
CA PRO A 417 -5.37 -24.78 -3.03
C PRO A 417 -6.02 -25.91 -3.84
N GLN A 418 -5.99 -25.82 -5.17
CA GLN A 418 -6.73 -26.71 -6.07
C GLN A 418 -6.01 -28.03 -6.29
N THR A 419 -4.69 -27.98 -6.50
CA THR A 419 -3.89 -29.16 -6.85
C THR A 419 -3.31 -29.86 -5.63
N ASN A 420 -3.24 -29.16 -4.48
CA ASN A 420 -2.50 -29.58 -3.29
C ASN A 420 -0.99 -29.73 -3.52
N LYS A 421 -0.47 -29.09 -4.57
CA LYS A 421 0.97 -29.02 -4.79
C LYS A 421 1.57 -27.98 -3.85
N ALA A 422 2.61 -28.36 -3.12
CA ALA A 422 3.31 -27.50 -2.18
C ALA A 422 4.73 -27.19 -2.67
N TRP A 423 5.20 -25.99 -2.34
CA TRP A 423 6.58 -25.55 -2.48
C TRP A 423 7.07 -25.12 -1.09
N THR A 424 8.22 -25.64 -0.67
CA THR A 424 8.86 -25.28 0.58
C THR A 424 10.11 -24.47 0.28
N TYR A 425 10.20 -23.29 0.88
CA TYR A 425 11.36 -22.43 0.87
C TYR A 425 12.06 -22.57 2.21
N TRP A 426 13.28 -23.08 2.18
CA TRP A 426 13.99 -23.50 3.39
C TRP A 426 14.71 -22.30 4.00
N ASN A 427 14.56 -22.13 5.31
CA ASN A 427 15.31 -21.13 6.04
C ASN A 427 16.71 -21.69 6.39
N ARG A 428 17.73 -21.42 5.56
CA ARG A 428 19.12 -21.91 5.76
C ARG A 428 19.99 -20.86 6.45
N CYS A 429 20.69 -21.23 7.52
CA CYS A 429 21.47 -20.30 8.34
C CYS A 429 22.74 -19.75 7.64
N SER A 430 22.76 -18.43 7.45
CA SER A 430 23.78 -17.54 8.06
C SER A 430 23.11 -16.23 8.49
N SER A 431 22.75 -16.10 9.78
CA SER A 431 22.35 -14.89 10.54
C SER A 431 21.49 -13.76 9.91
N THR A 432 20.94 -13.90 8.72
CA THR A 432 20.05 -12.96 8.06
C THR A 432 19.05 -13.75 7.23
N GLY A 433 17.80 -13.29 7.22
CA GLY A 433 16.61 -13.96 6.70
C GLY A 433 16.78 -14.65 5.35
N GLY A 434 15.95 -15.68 5.16
CA GLY A 434 16.06 -16.66 4.08
C GLY A 434 16.03 -16.06 2.68
N ASP A 435 16.98 -16.54 1.87
CA ASP A 435 16.81 -16.82 0.44
C ASP A 435 17.76 -17.97 0.06
N ASP A 436 17.27 -18.89 -0.76
CA ASP A 436 17.99 -20.10 -1.17
C ASP A 436 19.09 -19.77 -2.21
N SER A 437 20.36 -20.05 -1.87
CA SER A 437 21.36 -20.42 -2.88
C SER A 437 22.04 -21.75 -2.52
N SER A 438 22.42 -22.48 -3.57
CA SER A 438 22.96 -23.84 -3.66
C SER A 438 23.96 -24.26 -2.55
N PRO A 439 24.03 -25.56 -2.17
CA PRO A 439 24.77 -26.00 -1.00
C PRO A 439 26.28 -26.01 -1.24
N THR A 440 26.99 -25.05 -0.66
CA THR A 440 28.40 -25.23 -0.31
C THR A 440 28.68 -24.68 1.08
N SER A 441 28.67 -25.61 2.06
CA SER A 441 29.44 -25.63 3.33
C SER A 441 29.46 -24.34 4.18
N MET A 442 29.03 -24.28 5.44
CA MET A 442 29.34 -25.17 6.58
C MET A 442 28.35 -24.90 7.75
N CYS A 443 27.79 -25.94 8.37
CA CYS A 443 27.43 -25.95 9.79
C CYS A 443 27.72 -27.34 10.37
N PRO A 444 28.33 -27.44 11.56
CA PRO A 444 28.86 -28.71 12.07
C PRO A 444 27.76 -29.58 12.69
N PHE A 445 27.69 -30.83 12.23
CA PHE A 445 26.92 -31.91 12.87
C PHE A 445 27.60 -32.38 14.17
N PRO A 446 26.86 -32.88 15.18
CA PRO A 446 27.44 -33.79 16.17
C PRO A 446 27.58 -35.21 15.55
N PRO A 447 28.55 -36.02 16.01
CA PRO A 447 29.18 -37.05 15.18
C PRO A 447 28.52 -38.42 15.31
N PHE A 448 28.28 -39.14 14.20
CA PHE A 448 28.29 -40.60 14.20
C PHE A 448 28.75 -41.21 12.85
N LEU A 449 29.99 -41.68 12.86
CA LEU A 449 30.62 -42.87 12.23
C LEU A 449 30.49 -43.16 10.71
N GLN A 450 31.58 -42.80 10.00
CA GLN A 450 32.39 -43.53 8.99
C GLN A 450 31.83 -44.74 8.21
N GLY A 451 31.96 -44.69 6.88
CA GLY A 451 32.34 -45.86 6.03
C GLY A 451 31.71 -45.90 4.62
N PRO A 452 32.40 -46.41 3.57
CA PRO A 452 32.60 -45.62 2.35
C PRO A 452 32.11 -46.24 1.02
N ASN A 453 32.09 -45.36 -0.02
CA ASN A 453 32.40 -45.60 -1.44
C ASN A 453 31.33 -46.23 -2.37
N ILE A 454 30.97 -45.52 -3.46
CA ILE A 454 31.12 -45.90 -4.90
C ILE A 454 30.10 -45.20 -5.86
N TYR A 455 30.67 -44.52 -6.86
CA TYR A 455 30.24 -44.22 -8.25
C TYR A 455 28.95 -43.43 -8.57
N LEU A 456 29.16 -42.30 -9.28
CA LEU A 456 28.24 -41.74 -10.28
C LEU A 456 28.19 -42.67 -11.52
N PRO A 457 27.10 -42.67 -12.32
CA PRO A 457 27.13 -41.84 -13.51
C PRO A 457 25.79 -41.17 -13.90
N SER A 458 25.94 -40.11 -14.68
CA SER A 458 24.96 -39.39 -15.50
C SER A 458 24.12 -40.29 -16.42
N GLU A 459 22.85 -39.92 -16.67
CA GLU A 459 22.32 -39.68 -18.02
C GLU A 459 20.87 -39.12 -18.02
N ALA A 460 20.74 -37.97 -18.68
CA ALA A 460 19.68 -37.45 -19.56
C ALA A 460 18.16 -37.71 -19.33
N ASP A 461 17.47 -36.57 -19.10
CA ASP A 461 16.37 -35.95 -19.89
C ASP A 461 15.02 -36.71 -20.07
N PRO A 462 13.85 -36.03 -19.94
CA PRO A 462 13.33 -35.26 -21.08
C PRO A 462 12.57 -33.97 -20.70
N GLY A 463 13.04 -32.83 -21.20
CA GLY A 463 12.33 -31.55 -21.12
C GLY A 463 11.01 -31.51 -21.91
N LEU A 464 10.14 -30.57 -21.52
CA LEU A 464 9.06 -29.96 -22.32
C LEU A 464 8.64 -28.64 -21.62
N PRO A 465 8.06 -27.63 -22.31
CA PRO A 465 8.53 -26.92 -23.50
C PRO A 465 8.72 -25.40 -23.25
N LYS A 466 9.58 -24.74 -24.03
CA LYS A 466 9.70 -23.27 -24.08
C LYS A 466 8.58 -22.66 -24.93
N THR A 467 7.80 -21.74 -24.36
CA THR A 467 7.17 -20.58 -25.03
C THR A 467 6.86 -19.56 -23.92
N GLY A 468 7.29 -18.31 -23.87
CA GLY A 468 8.15 -17.44 -24.65
C GLY A 468 8.14 -16.09 -23.91
N GLY A 469 9.29 -15.43 -23.77
CA GLY A 469 9.43 -14.13 -23.09
C GLY A 469 10.84 -14.00 -22.54
N GLY A 470 11.73 -13.35 -23.30
CA GLY A 470 13.18 -13.42 -23.15
C GLY A 470 13.75 -12.88 -21.84
N SER A 471 14.61 -13.67 -21.23
CA SER A 471 15.60 -13.23 -20.24
C SER A 471 16.81 -12.67 -21.00
N VAL A 472 17.15 -11.41 -20.74
CA VAL A 472 18.48 -10.86 -21.06
C VAL A 472 19.30 -11.00 -19.78
N GLY A 473 20.27 -11.91 -19.77
CA GLY A 473 21.11 -12.08 -18.58
C GLY A 473 22.11 -13.22 -18.54
N ASP A 474 22.47 -13.86 -19.66
CA ASP A 474 23.59 -14.80 -19.69
C ASP A 474 24.60 -14.31 -20.72
N ASP A 475 25.49 -13.42 -20.28
CA ASP A 475 26.82 -13.14 -20.87
C ASP A 475 27.51 -12.09 -19.97
N ILE A 476 28.02 -12.52 -18.81
CA ILE A 476 28.98 -11.73 -18.02
C ILE A 476 30.27 -12.54 -17.90
N PRO A 477 31.37 -12.11 -18.54
CA PRO A 477 32.68 -12.68 -18.29
C PRO A 477 33.13 -12.33 -16.86
N ILE A 478 33.59 -13.33 -16.11
CA ILE A 478 34.31 -13.12 -14.85
C ILE A 478 35.67 -12.50 -15.22
N ILE A 479 35.91 -11.24 -14.80
CA ILE A 479 37.18 -10.52 -15.01
C ILE A 479 37.94 -10.44 -13.68
N ASP A 480 39.24 -10.74 -13.74
CA ASP A 480 40.21 -10.72 -12.65
C ASP A 480 40.52 -9.27 -12.22
N LEU A 481 40.26 -8.90 -10.97
CA LEU A 481 40.54 -7.56 -10.43
C LEU A 481 41.97 -7.50 -9.85
N PRO A 482 42.72 -6.41 -10.08
CA PRO A 482 44.12 -6.29 -9.68
C PRO A 482 44.30 -6.31 -8.16
N GLY A 483 45.41 -6.92 -7.74
CA GLY A 483 45.65 -7.47 -6.42
C GLY A 483 45.78 -6.49 -5.25
N LYS A 484 45.80 -7.11 -4.08
CA LYS A 484 46.03 -6.54 -2.74
C LYS A 484 47.21 -5.55 -2.71
N GLY A 485 46.90 -4.33 -2.27
CA GLY A 485 47.79 -3.46 -1.51
C GLY A 485 48.57 -2.45 -2.34
N GLU A 486 48.15 -1.19 -2.27
CA GLU A 486 49.07 -0.04 -2.23
C GLU A 486 48.58 0.95 -1.17
N ASP A 487 49.55 1.50 -0.43
CA ASP A 487 49.46 2.21 0.83
C ASP A 487 49.52 3.73 0.58
N HIS A 488 48.61 4.51 1.17
CA HIS A 488 48.71 5.96 1.28
C HIS A 488 48.03 6.47 2.57
N ASP A 489 48.78 6.40 3.69
CA ASP A 489 48.82 7.32 4.84
C ASP A 489 47.56 7.74 5.64
N LYS A 490 46.37 7.23 5.32
CA LYS A 490 45.26 6.98 6.27
C LYS A 490 44.50 5.76 5.78
N GLY A 491 44.06 4.88 6.68
CA GLY A 491 43.23 3.75 6.25
C GLY A 491 41.99 4.29 5.54
N VAL A 492 41.66 3.80 4.34
CA VAL A 492 40.49 4.24 3.54
C VAL A 492 39.21 4.32 4.37
N CYS A 493 39.09 3.49 5.41
CA CYS A 493 37.97 3.40 6.34
C CYS A 493 37.97 4.37 7.53
N GLU A 494 38.95 5.27 7.63
CA GLU A 494 39.12 6.19 8.76
C GLU A 494 38.49 7.57 8.51
N TYR A 495 38.00 7.83 7.30
CA TYR A 495 37.39 9.12 6.94
C TYR A 495 35.94 9.22 7.40
N THR A 496 35.57 10.41 7.91
CA THR A 496 34.24 10.70 8.47
C THR A 496 33.14 10.69 7.40
N ILE A 497 32.12 9.86 7.60
CA ILE A 497 30.96 9.75 6.69
C ILE A 497 29.80 10.64 7.16
N GLN A 498 29.48 10.61 8.46
CA GLN A 498 28.38 11.37 9.06
C GLN A 498 28.90 12.69 9.62
N THR A 499 28.40 13.79 9.07
CA THR A 499 28.79 15.17 9.41
C THR A 499 27.75 16.14 8.89
N GLU A 500 27.56 17.28 9.57
CA GLU A 500 26.72 18.37 9.09
C GLU A 500 27.48 19.33 8.14
N ASP A 501 28.82 19.23 8.04
CA ASP A 501 29.64 20.06 7.15
C ASP A 501 29.92 19.32 5.83
N ILE A 502 29.29 19.79 4.75
CA ILE A 502 29.49 19.22 3.41
C ILE A 502 30.95 19.22 2.96
N ASN A 503 31.75 20.20 3.38
CA ASN A 503 33.17 20.23 3.02
C ASN A 503 33.92 19.08 3.67
N ILE A 504 33.50 18.62 4.86
CA ILE A 504 34.04 17.40 5.49
C ILE A 504 33.58 16.16 4.73
N ALA A 505 32.32 16.09 4.28
CA ALA A 505 31.81 14.98 3.48
C ALA A 505 32.53 14.88 2.11
N HIS A 506 32.64 15.99 1.37
CA HIS A 506 33.36 16.08 0.09
C HIS A 506 34.84 15.74 0.23
N ARG A 507 35.52 16.24 1.28
CA ARG A 507 36.90 15.85 1.58
C ARG A 507 37.01 14.36 1.88
N SER A 508 36.09 13.80 2.66
CA SER A 508 36.10 12.36 2.99
C SER A 508 35.84 11.47 1.77
N TRP A 509 34.97 11.90 0.85
CA TRP A 509 34.74 11.24 -0.44
C TRP A 509 35.99 11.24 -1.34
N LYS A 510 36.69 12.38 -1.41
CA LYS A 510 37.89 12.55 -2.25
C LYS A 510 39.14 11.92 -1.64
N ASP A 511 39.42 12.21 -0.37
CA ASP A 511 40.65 11.80 0.32
C ASP A 511 40.67 10.29 0.60
N SER A 512 39.50 9.62 0.68
CA SER A 512 39.42 8.15 0.72
C SER A 512 39.76 7.47 -0.61
N GLY A 513 39.93 8.23 -1.70
CA GLY A 513 40.12 7.73 -3.06
C GLY A 513 38.84 7.20 -3.71
N SER A 514 37.68 7.34 -3.05
CA SER A 514 36.41 6.79 -3.53
C SER A 514 35.88 7.50 -4.77
N SER A 515 36.12 8.82 -4.91
CA SER A 515 35.75 9.60 -6.09
C SER A 515 36.44 9.12 -7.38
N GLU A 516 37.76 8.90 -7.31
CA GLU A 516 38.55 8.45 -8.46
C GLU A 516 38.27 6.98 -8.79
N TRP A 517 38.09 6.15 -7.76
CA TRP A 517 37.69 4.76 -7.95
C TRP A 517 36.31 4.66 -8.62
N TRP A 518 35.32 5.42 -8.14
CA TRP A 518 33.96 5.45 -8.71
C TRP A 518 33.97 5.87 -10.18
N LYS A 519 34.68 6.96 -10.49
CA LYS A 519 34.85 7.44 -11.87
C LYS A 519 35.36 6.33 -12.77
N LYS A 520 36.47 5.69 -12.40
CA LYS A 520 37.04 4.60 -13.20
C LYS A 520 36.05 3.43 -13.31
N TRP A 521 35.43 3.04 -12.21
CA TRP A 521 34.53 1.89 -12.15
C TRP A 521 33.32 2.06 -13.07
N ILE A 522 32.59 3.18 -12.99
CA ILE A 522 31.36 3.36 -13.78
C ILE A 522 31.63 3.50 -15.28
N HIS A 523 32.74 4.13 -15.69
CA HIS A 523 33.12 4.23 -17.10
C HIS A 523 33.63 2.89 -17.68
N ASP A 524 34.28 2.05 -16.88
CA ASP A 524 34.72 0.72 -17.33
C ASP A 524 33.53 -0.27 -17.46
N HIS A 525 32.46 -0.08 -16.68
CA HIS A 525 31.36 -1.03 -16.56
C HIS A 525 30.02 -0.57 -17.17
N GLY A 526 29.89 0.72 -17.50
CA GLY A 526 28.68 1.34 -18.03
C GLY A 526 27.50 1.43 -17.04
N ALA A 527 26.50 2.26 -17.35
CA ALA A 527 25.34 2.48 -16.48
C ALA A 527 24.31 1.34 -16.45
N LYS A 528 24.07 0.62 -17.54
CA LYS A 528 22.93 -0.33 -17.61
C LYS A 528 22.98 -1.40 -16.52
N LYS A 529 22.09 -1.44 -15.52
CA LYS A 529 22.16 -2.30 -14.31
C LYS A 529 23.42 -2.10 -13.45
N TRP A 530 23.92 -0.86 -13.37
CA TRP A 530 25.15 -0.58 -12.64
C TRP A 530 25.02 -0.82 -11.14
N SER A 531 23.89 -0.50 -10.51
CA SER A 531 23.75 -0.65 -9.05
C SER A 531 23.80 -2.12 -8.63
N ASP A 532 23.10 -2.99 -9.34
CA ASP A 532 23.18 -4.44 -9.19
C ASP A 532 24.64 -4.93 -9.34
N ARG A 533 25.32 -4.52 -10.42
CA ARG A 533 26.73 -4.89 -10.66
C ARG A 533 27.65 -4.38 -9.57
N PHE A 534 27.44 -3.16 -9.11
CA PHE A 534 28.20 -2.55 -8.03
C PHE A 534 28.12 -3.45 -6.80
N PHE A 535 26.91 -3.78 -6.34
CA PHE A 535 26.73 -4.61 -5.16
C PHE A 535 27.26 -6.04 -5.34
N MET A 536 27.14 -6.62 -6.54
CA MET A 536 27.71 -7.93 -6.84
C MET A 536 29.25 -7.96 -6.84
N GLN A 537 29.90 -6.85 -7.20
CA GLN A 537 31.36 -6.80 -7.34
C GLN A 537 32.08 -6.30 -6.08
N VAL A 538 31.49 -5.33 -5.38
CA VAL A 538 32.15 -4.69 -4.22
C VAL A 538 31.83 -5.37 -2.89
N MET A 539 30.77 -6.17 -2.87
CA MET A 539 30.41 -7.04 -1.75
C MET A 539 30.75 -8.45 -2.19
N ASP A 540 31.65 -9.14 -1.47
CA ASP A 540 32.07 -10.53 -1.74
C ASP A 540 30.91 -11.52 -1.55
N THR A 541 29.94 -11.45 -2.45
CA THR A 541 28.69 -12.20 -2.47
C THR A 541 28.53 -12.76 -3.89
N PRO A 542 28.94 -14.01 -4.15
CA PRO A 542 28.82 -14.60 -5.48
C PRO A 542 27.35 -14.73 -5.87
N GLY A 543 26.89 -13.84 -6.75
CA GLY A 543 25.62 -13.99 -7.50
C GLY A 543 24.31 -13.57 -6.80
N GLY A 544 24.33 -12.78 -5.73
CA GLY A 544 23.11 -12.35 -5.01
C GLY A 544 22.69 -10.90 -5.27
N SER A 545 21.50 -10.67 -5.83
CA SER A 545 20.86 -9.34 -5.88
C SER A 545 20.13 -9.04 -4.56
N THR A 546 20.88 -8.76 -3.49
CA THR A 546 20.30 -8.44 -2.16
C THR A 546 20.09 -6.94 -1.93
N TYR A 547 20.46 -6.08 -2.89
CA TYR A 547 20.34 -4.63 -2.81
C TYR A 547 19.62 -4.12 -4.05
N ASP A 548 18.29 -4.15 -4.02
CA ASP A 548 17.46 -3.53 -5.05
C ASP A 548 17.16 -2.08 -4.65
N CYS A 549 17.91 -1.16 -5.27
CA CYS A 549 17.68 0.28 -5.15
C CYS A 549 16.84 0.84 -6.30
N THR A 550 16.26 -0.01 -7.16
CA THR A 550 15.54 0.41 -8.37
C THR A 550 14.05 0.66 -8.14
N ILE A 551 13.51 0.24 -7.00
CA ILE A 551 12.08 0.41 -6.67
C ILE A 551 11.95 1.06 -5.30
N LEU A 552 11.24 2.18 -5.17
CA LEU A 552 11.18 2.96 -3.92
C LEU A 552 10.46 2.26 -2.75
N THR A 553 9.67 1.23 -3.04
CA THR A 553 9.07 0.35 -2.02
C THR A 553 10.05 -0.67 -1.45
N SER A 554 11.21 -0.86 -2.09
CA SER A 554 12.22 -1.81 -1.65
C SER A 554 12.72 -1.47 -0.24
N SER A 555 12.82 -2.50 0.60
CA SER A 555 13.48 -2.46 1.91
C SER A 555 14.94 -2.90 1.83
N SER A 556 15.41 -3.34 0.66
CA SER A 556 16.72 -3.98 0.48
C SER A 556 17.85 -2.99 0.20
N CYS A 557 17.56 -1.76 -0.24
CA CYS A 557 18.54 -0.67 -0.38
C CYS A 557 18.84 0.00 0.97
N ALA A 558 19.44 -0.75 1.89
CA ALA A 558 19.73 -0.31 3.26
C ALA A 558 21.13 0.33 3.38
N LEU A 559 21.34 1.15 4.40
CA LEU A 559 22.67 1.70 4.72
C LEU A 559 23.64 0.59 5.18
N PRO A 560 24.95 0.72 4.92
CA PRO A 560 25.93 -0.29 5.29
C PRO A 560 26.37 -0.23 6.76
N GLU A 561 25.60 0.39 7.67
CA GLU A 561 25.97 0.62 9.08
C GLU A 561 26.28 -0.66 9.87
N SER A 562 25.80 -1.83 9.40
CA SER A 562 26.08 -3.15 9.99
C SER A 562 27.33 -3.84 9.42
N LYS A 563 27.95 -3.29 8.37
CA LYS A 563 29.10 -3.88 7.66
C LYS A 563 30.34 -3.02 7.86
N ALA A 564 31.46 -3.64 8.22
CA ALA A 564 32.72 -2.91 8.34
C ALA A 564 33.22 -2.50 6.95
N CYS A 565 33.72 -1.27 6.81
CA CYS A 565 34.30 -0.76 5.57
C CYS A 565 35.36 -1.70 4.95
N SER A 566 36.14 -2.40 5.79
CA SER A 566 37.14 -3.38 5.38
C SER A 566 36.57 -4.62 4.66
N THR A 567 35.25 -4.83 4.69
CA THR A 567 34.58 -5.94 3.99
C THR A 567 34.25 -5.63 2.52
N TYR A 568 34.49 -4.39 2.07
CA TYR A 568 34.25 -3.97 0.70
C TYR A 568 35.50 -4.18 -0.14
N ILE A 569 35.32 -4.64 -1.38
CA ILE A 569 36.41 -4.94 -2.31
C ILE A 569 36.26 -4.06 -3.57
N PRO A 570 37.00 -2.94 -3.68
CA PRO A 570 37.90 -2.37 -2.69
C PRO A 570 37.14 -1.53 -1.64
N PRO A 571 37.77 -1.14 -0.51
CA PRO A 571 37.10 -0.42 0.59
C PRO A 571 36.42 0.90 0.19
N GLN A 572 36.85 1.51 -0.90
CA GLN A 572 36.23 2.69 -1.53
C GLN A 572 34.74 2.47 -1.86
N GLY A 573 34.34 1.23 -2.16
CA GLY A 573 32.95 0.86 -2.39
C GLY A 573 32.05 1.14 -1.17
N TYR A 574 32.59 1.18 0.05
CA TYR A 574 31.84 1.48 1.27
C TYR A 574 31.22 2.89 1.24
N TYR A 575 32.00 3.88 0.81
CA TYR A 575 31.55 5.27 0.71
C TYR A 575 30.49 5.43 -0.38
N MET A 576 30.65 4.71 -1.51
CA MET A 576 29.67 4.73 -2.58
C MET A 576 28.35 4.06 -2.17
N HIS A 577 28.40 2.99 -1.37
CA HIS A 577 27.18 2.39 -0.81
C HIS A 577 26.42 3.38 0.09
N PHE A 578 27.11 4.15 0.93
CA PHE A 578 26.45 5.23 1.68
C PHE A 578 25.76 6.24 0.76
N GLN A 579 26.41 6.67 -0.33
CA GLN A 579 25.78 7.56 -1.29
C GLN A 579 24.52 6.94 -1.91
N ILE A 580 24.60 5.69 -2.38
CA ILE A 580 23.45 4.95 -2.96
C ILE A 580 22.28 4.88 -1.98
N SER A 581 22.53 4.44 -0.75
CA SER A 581 21.47 4.23 0.23
C SER A 581 20.88 5.53 0.77
N ASN A 582 21.69 6.59 0.93
CA ASN A 582 21.17 7.91 1.33
C ASN A 582 20.39 8.57 0.18
N THR A 583 20.83 8.43 -1.07
CA THR A 583 20.06 8.87 -2.24
C THR A 583 18.71 8.17 -2.29
N PHE A 584 18.71 6.84 -2.15
CA PHE A 584 17.49 6.04 -2.14
C PHE A 584 16.57 6.43 -0.98
N ASP A 585 17.10 6.57 0.24
CA ASP A 585 16.33 7.00 1.42
C ASP A 585 15.76 8.42 1.26
N GLY A 586 16.51 9.34 0.63
CA GLY A 586 16.06 10.69 0.30
C GLY A 586 14.85 10.68 -0.63
N PHE A 587 14.93 9.96 -1.76
CA PHE A 587 13.82 9.84 -2.70
C PHE A 587 12.66 9.01 -2.16
N LYS A 588 12.94 8.00 -1.34
CA LYS A 588 11.93 7.24 -0.60
C LYS A 588 11.18 8.13 0.39
N THR A 589 11.88 9.02 1.08
CA THR A 589 11.28 10.01 1.99
C THR A 589 10.41 11.00 1.22
N LEU A 590 10.89 11.50 0.07
CA LEU A 590 10.08 12.33 -0.84
C LEU A 590 8.78 11.59 -1.22
N TRP A 591 8.91 10.37 -1.74
CA TRP A 591 7.77 9.54 -2.17
C TRP A 591 6.79 9.25 -1.01
N TRP A 592 7.28 8.86 0.16
CA TRP A 592 6.43 8.57 1.33
C TRP A 592 5.75 9.81 1.90
N GLN A 593 6.43 10.95 1.97
CA GLN A 593 5.83 12.19 2.45
C GLN A 593 4.75 12.67 1.46
N THR A 594 4.99 12.55 0.15
CA THR A 594 3.97 12.81 -0.87
C THR A 594 2.72 11.93 -0.66
N ILE A 595 2.87 10.66 -0.30
CA ILE A 595 1.75 9.78 0.05
C ILE A 595 1.05 10.22 1.35
N LYS A 596 1.81 10.42 2.42
CA LYS A 596 1.29 10.78 3.74
C LYS A 596 0.44 12.06 3.66
N GLU A 597 0.91 13.04 2.90
CA GLU A 597 0.17 14.28 2.68
C GLU A 597 -1.04 14.11 1.76
N SER A 598 -0.94 13.30 0.69
CA SER A 598 -2.06 13.04 -0.23
C SER A 598 -3.29 12.38 0.44
N VAL A 599 -3.10 11.60 1.51
CA VAL A 599 -4.18 10.79 2.11
C VAL A 599 -4.88 11.47 3.30
N ILE A 600 -4.17 12.25 4.11
CA ILE A 600 -4.71 12.72 5.41
C ILE A 600 -4.77 14.24 5.55
N GLN A 601 -3.70 14.99 5.22
CA GLN A 601 -3.71 16.44 5.41
C GLN A 601 -4.41 17.18 4.28
N LEU A 602 -4.20 16.75 3.03
CA LEU A 602 -4.63 17.52 1.87
C LEU A 602 -6.16 17.63 1.73
N SER A 603 -6.91 16.56 2.03
CA SER A 603 -8.38 16.63 2.07
C SER A 603 -8.88 17.61 3.14
N SER A 604 -8.15 17.78 4.24
CA SER A 604 -8.46 18.75 5.30
C SER A 604 -8.08 20.17 4.88
N GLU A 605 -6.88 20.38 4.36
CA GLU A 605 -6.39 21.71 3.96
C GLU A 605 -7.13 22.27 2.75
N ILE A 606 -7.42 21.45 1.73
CA ILE A 606 -8.29 21.83 0.62
C ILE A 606 -9.68 22.22 1.11
N LYS A 607 -10.27 21.44 2.04
CA LYS A 607 -11.58 21.79 2.62
C LYS A 607 -11.52 23.10 3.36
N LYS A 608 -10.41 23.43 4.01
CA LYS A 608 -10.20 24.76 4.63
C LYS A 608 -10.07 25.85 3.57
N ILE A 609 -9.25 25.68 2.54
CA ILE A 609 -9.08 26.67 1.46
C ILE A 609 -10.42 26.93 0.75
N VAL A 610 -11.17 25.88 0.39
CA VAL A 610 -12.49 25.99 -0.23
C VAL A 610 -13.48 26.68 0.69
N ARG A 611 -13.50 26.34 1.99
CA ARG A 611 -14.32 27.02 2.99
C ARG A 611 -13.94 28.50 3.13
N GLU A 612 -12.66 28.83 3.09
CA GLU A 612 -12.16 30.17 3.38
C GLU A 612 -12.16 31.13 2.18
N TYR A 613 -11.88 30.65 0.97
CA TYR A 613 -11.69 31.48 -0.23
C TYR A 613 -12.62 31.11 -1.41
N GLY A 614 -13.36 30.00 -1.32
CA GLY A 614 -14.24 29.51 -2.38
C GLY A 614 -13.58 28.45 -3.28
N THR A 615 -14.34 27.91 -4.22
CA THR A 615 -13.90 26.75 -5.02
C THR A 615 -13.12 27.18 -6.28
N PRO A 616 -11.94 26.60 -6.60
CA PRO A 616 -11.21 26.93 -7.83
C PRO A 616 -12.00 26.67 -9.12
N PRO A 617 -11.74 27.42 -10.23
CA PRO A 617 -12.41 27.22 -11.51
C PRO A 617 -12.02 25.89 -12.17
N GLN A 618 -13.00 25.23 -12.76
CA GLN A 618 -12.91 23.83 -13.15
C GLN A 618 -12.32 23.62 -14.57
N GLU A 619 -12.26 24.69 -15.38
CA GLU A 619 -11.57 24.73 -16.68
C GLU A 619 -10.05 24.94 -16.58
N GLU A 620 -9.51 25.23 -15.39
CA GLU A 620 -8.09 25.54 -15.17
C GLU A 620 -7.30 24.35 -14.58
N ASN A 621 -7.88 23.13 -14.57
CA ASN A 621 -7.22 21.93 -14.05
C ASN A 621 -5.84 21.64 -14.71
N GLY A 622 -5.67 22.01 -15.98
CA GLY A 622 -4.37 21.93 -16.67
C GLY A 622 -3.31 22.87 -16.10
N ASP A 623 -3.71 24.02 -15.54
CA ASP A 623 -2.79 24.98 -14.93
C ASP A 623 -2.19 24.46 -13.62
N PHE A 624 -2.97 23.69 -12.86
CA PHE A 624 -2.51 23.03 -11.63
C PHE A 624 -1.39 22.04 -11.95
N VAL A 625 -1.54 21.24 -13.01
CA VAL A 625 -0.52 20.28 -13.44
C VAL A 625 0.71 20.99 -14.01
N ASN A 626 0.53 22.00 -14.87
CA ASN A 626 1.65 22.77 -15.41
C ASN A 626 2.43 23.51 -14.33
N MET A 627 1.73 24.07 -13.33
CA MET A 627 2.33 24.75 -12.19
C MET A 627 3.16 23.78 -11.35
N LEU A 628 2.63 22.58 -11.07
CA LEU A 628 3.37 21.55 -10.36
C LEU A 628 4.63 21.12 -11.13
N VAL A 629 4.50 20.88 -12.43
CA VAL A 629 5.64 20.56 -13.29
C VAL A 629 6.69 21.68 -13.21
N GLY A 630 6.26 22.95 -13.19
CA GLY A 630 7.14 24.10 -12.95
C GLY A 630 7.84 24.06 -11.61
N ILE A 631 7.13 23.82 -10.50
CA ILE A 631 7.71 23.74 -9.15
C ILE A 631 8.72 22.58 -9.02
N LEU A 632 8.50 21.47 -9.72
CA LEU A 632 9.41 20.33 -9.71
C LEU A 632 10.58 20.49 -10.69
N THR A 633 10.40 21.22 -11.79
CA THR A 633 11.48 21.49 -12.76
C THR A 633 12.33 22.71 -12.39
N SER A 634 11.78 23.66 -11.63
CA SER A 634 12.53 24.77 -11.04
C SER A 634 13.61 24.31 -10.06
N LEU A 635 13.60 23.03 -9.66
CA LEU A 635 14.65 22.40 -8.85
C LEU A 635 16.04 22.43 -9.43
N ALA A 636 16.17 22.51 -10.75
CA ALA A 636 17.47 22.77 -11.37
C ALA A 636 18.09 24.09 -10.85
N GLY A 637 17.26 25.04 -10.44
CA GLY A 637 17.63 26.33 -9.87
C GLY A 637 18.25 26.26 -8.49
N PHE A 638 17.76 25.32 -7.68
CA PHE A 638 18.29 25.05 -6.34
C PHE A 638 19.77 24.68 -6.40
N GLY A 639 20.14 23.92 -7.44
CA GLY A 639 21.53 23.59 -7.73
C GLY A 639 22.41 24.82 -7.98
N ALA A 640 21.87 25.87 -8.61
CA ALA A 640 22.63 27.08 -8.90
C ALA A 640 22.84 27.98 -7.66
N ALA A 641 21.92 27.95 -6.69
CA ALA A 641 21.95 28.82 -5.50
C ALA A 641 22.79 28.28 -4.32
N LYS A 642 22.95 26.95 -4.17
CA LYS A 642 23.96 26.33 -3.28
C LYS A 642 24.74 25.29 -4.10
N PRO A 643 26.08 25.36 -4.11
CA PRO A 643 26.92 24.38 -4.81
C PRO A 643 26.77 22.93 -4.31
N LEU A 644 26.06 22.69 -3.20
CA LEU A 644 26.03 21.42 -2.48
C LEU A 644 25.42 20.24 -3.25
N PHE A 645 24.54 20.49 -4.23
CA PHE A 645 23.79 19.45 -4.96
C PHE A 645 23.54 19.84 -6.43
N THR A 646 24.40 20.70 -7.00
CA THR A 646 24.15 21.34 -8.30
C THR A 646 23.93 20.33 -9.43
N GLY A 647 24.78 19.31 -9.51
CA GLY A 647 24.70 18.29 -10.54
C GLY A 647 23.51 17.35 -10.36
N THR A 648 23.24 16.94 -9.12
CA THR A 648 22.20 15.95 -8.77
C THR A 648 20.79 16.51 -8.96
N MET A 649 20.53 17.74 -8.53
CA MET A 649 19.20 18.35 -8.65
C MET A 649 18.87 18.80 -10.07
N THR A 650 19.87 19.26 -10.83
CA THR A 650 19.70 19.58 -12.26
C THR A 650 19.35 18.33 -13.07
N SER A 651 20.03 17.23 -12.76
CA SER A 651 19.79 15.90 -13.33
C SER A 651 18.37 15.38 -13.04
N PHE A 652 17.92 15.49 -11.80
CA PHE A 652 16.57 15.14 -11.37
C PHE A 652 15.50 15.97 -12.12
N ALA A 653 15.67 17.30 -12.18
CA ALA A 653 14.75 18.20 -12.85
C ALA A 653 14.64 17.93 -14.38
N GLY A 654 15.75 17.60 -15.04
CA GLY A 654 15.76 17.30 -16.48
C GLY A 654 14.93 16.06 -16.86
N VAL A 655 14.89 15.05 -15.99
CA VAL A 655 14.07 13.84 -16.21
C VAL A 655 12.59 14.16 -16.01
N PHE A 656 12.23 14.95 -14.99
CA PHE A 656 10.85 15.39 -14.77
C PHE A 656 10.32 16.23 -15.95
N ALA A 657 11.16 17.12 -16.50
CA ALA A 657 10.81 17.92 -17.68
C ALA A 657 10.55 17.05 -18.93
N ALA A 658 11.27 15.93 -19.09
CA ALA A 658 11.06 15.01 -20.19
C ALA A 658 9.76 14.18 -20.03
N MET A 659 9.37 13.87 -18.80
CA MET A 659 8.18 13.09 -18.48
C MET A 659 6.88 13.89 -18.60
N SER A 660 6.91 15.19 -18.30
CA SER A 660 5.74 16.08 -18.39
C SER A 660 5.32 16.39 -19.83
N ALA A 661 6.20 16.20 -20.82
CA ALA A 661 5.91 16.43 -22.23
C ALA A 661 4.90 15.44 -22.86
N GLY A 662 4.47 14.41 -22.12
CA GLY A 662 3.67 13.29 -22.65
C GLY A 662 2.20 13.19 -22.21
N THR A 663 1.65 14.14 -21.44
CA THR A 663 0.32 13.98 -20.84
C THR A 663 -0.69 15.05 -21.30
N SER A 664 -1.82 14.63 -21.87
CA SER A 664 -2.93 15.52 -22.29
C SER A 664 -4.18 15.29 -21.42
N TRP A 665 -4.73 16.35 -20.82
CA TRP A 665 -5.84 16.29 -19.87
C TRP A 665 -6.96 17.25 -20.29
N GLU A 666 -8.07 16.74 -20.82
CA GLU A 666 -9.23 17.54 -21.26
C GLU A 666 -10.54 16.88 -20.79
N GLU A 667 -11.12 17.26 -19.64
CA GLU A 667 -12.57 17.08 -19.41
C GLU A 667 -13.17 17.96 -18.28
N LYS A 668 -14.37 18.53 -18.53
CA LYS A 668 -15.10 19.50 -17.69
C LYS A 668 -16.27 18.87 -16.90
N VAL A 669 -16.59 19.40 -15.71
CA VAL A 669 -17.38 18.77 -14.61
C VAL A 669 -17.96 19.81 -13.60
N SER A 670 -19.16 19.55 -13.08
CA SER A 670 -19.95 20.45 -12.23
C SER A 670 -19.50 20.62 -10.74
N PRO A 671 -19.97 21.66 -10.03
CA PRO A 671 -19.51 22.07 -8.68
C PRO A 671 -19.69 21.06 -7.54
N GLU A 672 -20.72 20.23 -7.53
CA GLU A 672 -20.91 19.17 -6.50
C GLU A 672 -19.96 17.98 -6.73
N THR A 673 -19.45 17.85 -7.96
CA THR A 673 -18.42 16.89 -8.33
C THR A 673 -17.01 17.45 -8.05
N LEU A 674 -16.88 18.72 -7.67
CA LEU A 674 -15.63 19.46 -7.64
C LEU A 674 -14.78 19.17 -6.40
N GLU A 675 -15.36 19.00 -5.21
CA GLU A 675 -14.60 18.59 -4.01
C GLU A 675 -14.02 17.18 -4.18
N LYS A 676 -14.83 16.28 -4.75
CA LYS A 676 -14.43 14.91 -5.08
C LYS A 676 -13.44 14.86 -6.24
N LYS A 677 -13.57 15.74 -7.24
CA LYS A 677 -12.62 15.84 -8.35
C LYS A 677 -11.36 16.62 -8.02
N LEU A 678 -11.36 17.49 -7.03
CA LEU A 678 -10.14 18.06 -6.47
C LEU A 678 -9.36 16.94 -5.77
N GLU A 679 -10.03 16.12 -4.94
CA GLU A 679 -9.40 14.93 -4.34
C GLU A 679 -8.91 13.92 -5.41
N GLU A 680 -9.67 13.69 -6.48
CA GLU A 680 -9.28 12.80 -7.59
C GLU A 680 -8.16 13.39 -8.47
N ALA A 681 -8.23 14.68 -8.87
CA ALA A 681 -7.20 15.35 -9.68
C ALA A 681 -5.90 15.53 -8.91
N TYR A 682 -5.95 15.85 -7.61
CA TYR A 682 -4.78 15.86 -6.75
C TYR A 682 -4.28 14.43 -6.49
N GLY A 683 -5.17 13.45 -6.39
CA GLY A 683 -4.81 12.03 -6.31
C GLY A 683 -4.07 11.55 -7.56
N GLU A 684 -4.53 11.91 -8.76
CA GLU A 684 -3.88 11.63 -10.04
C GLU A 684 -2.55 12.37 -10.19
N MET A 685 -2.49 13.63 -9.74
CA MET A 685 -1.29 14.45 -9.69
C MET A 685 -0.22 13.85 -8.78
N PHE A 686 -0.56 13.49 -7.55
CA PHE A 686 0.37 12.82 -6.63
C PHE A 686 0.73 11.43 -7.12
N THR A 687 -0.20 10.69 -7.72
CA THR A 687 0.11 9.41 -8.38
C THR A 687 1.16 9.59 -9.48
N GLN A 688 1.08 10.67 -10.26
CA GLN A 688 2.10 11.00 -11.26
C GLN A 688 3.43 11.39 -10.65
N ILE A 689 3.46 12.20 -9.59
CA ILE A 689 4.70 12.51 -8.85
C ILE A 689 5.34 11.22 -8.32
N LEU A 690 4.53 10.34 -7.72
CA LEU A 690 4.98 9.05 -7.17
C LEU A 690 5.55 8.15 -8.26
N ASN A 691 4.83 8.00 -9.37
CA ASN A 691 5.28 7.22 -10.53
C ASN A 691 6.52 7.84 -11.17
N SER A 692 6.60 9.17 -11.25
CA SER A 692 7.76 9.88 -11.80
C SER A 692 9.00 9.73 -10.91
N THR A 693 8.83 9.81 -9.60
CA THR A 693 9.92 9.60 -8.63
C THR A 693 10.37 8.14 -8.64
N ASP A 694 9.46 7.18 -8.68
CA ASP A 694 9.78 5.76 -8.78
C ASP A 694 10.46 5.41 -10.11
N ASN A 695 9.97 5.95 -11.23
CA ASN A 695 10.60 5.80 -12.54
C ASN A 695 11.99 6.46 -12.59
N PHE A 696 12.18 7.63 -11.98
CA PHE A 696 13.50 8.28 -11.89
C PHE A 696 14.49 7.38 -11.13
N VAL A 697 14.10 6.87 -9.96
CA VAL A 697 14.92 5.99 -9.13
C VAL A 697 15.23 4.68 -9.86
N GLY A 698 14.22 4.07 -10.48
CA GLY A 698 14.39 2.86 -11.29
C GLY A 698 15.27 3.06 -12.50
N ASN A 699 15.14 4.19 -13.21
CA ASN A 699 15.98 4.49 -14.35
C ASN A 699 17.43 4.80 -13.91
N MET A 700 17.61 5.59 -12.85
CA MET A 700 18.92 5.97 -12.33
C MET A 700 19.68 4.75 -11.82
N PHE A 701 19.12 3.98 -10.88
CA PHE A 701 19.81 2.82 -10.30
C PHE A 701 19.81 1.61 -11.24
N GLY A 702 18.77 1.44 -12.06
CA GLY A 702 18.71 0.40 -13.09
C GLY A 702 19.50 0.72 -14.35
N GLY A 703 20.00 1.96 -14.50
CA GLY A 703 20.73 2.41 -15.68
C GLY A 703 19.93 2.34 -16.97
N VAL A 704 18.64 2.63 -16.90
CA VAL A 704 17.74 2.61 -18.06
C VAL A 704 17.82 3.97 -18.75
N SER A 705 18.39 3.98 -19.95
CA SER A 705 18.56 5.18 -20.77
C SER A 705 17.20 5.77 -21.19
N PRO A 706 16.92 7.06 -20.91
CA PRO A 706 15.76 7.75 -21.47
C PRO A 706 15.76 7.76 -23.01
N SER A 707 14.61 7.96 -23.62
CA SER A 707 14.49 8.04 -25.09
C SER A 707 15.43 9.12 -25.66
N GLY A 708 16.27 8.74 -26.63
CA GLY A 708 17.24 9.63 -27.26
C GLY A 708 18.58 9.78 -26.53
N TRP A 709 18.82 9.05 -25.44
CA TRP A 709 20.13 9.00 -24.78
C TRP A 709 20.92 7.79 -25.26
N SER A 710 22.24 7.98 -25.47
CA SER A 710 23.17 6.86 -25.64
C SER A 710 23.51 6.25 -24.28
N ASP A 711 23.97 4.99 -24.28
CA ASP A 711 24.42 4.32 -23.07
C ASP A 711 25.62 5.04 -22.41
N ASP A 712 26.50 5.65 -23.22
CA ASP A 712 27.59 6.51 -22.73
C ASP A 712 27.05 7.72 -21.98
N LYS A 713 26.01 8.38 -22.54
CA LYS A 713 25.37 9.52 -21.90
C LYS A 713 24.69 9.15 -20.57
N MET A 714 24.11 7.95 -20.47
CA MET A 714 23.57 7.44 -19.21
C MET A 714 24.67 7.11 -18.20
N THR A 715 25.82 6.63 -18.68
CA THR A 715 27.02 6.39 -17.86
C THR A 715 27.59 7.68 -17.29
N ASP A 716 27.72 8.71 -18.13
CA ASP A 716 28.15 10.05 -17.73
C ASP A 716 27.18 10.65 -16.70
N PHE A 717 25.87 10.49 -16.90
CA PHE A 717 24.85 10.94 -15.97
C PHE A 717 24.98 10.30 -14.58
N VAL A 718 25.09 8.96 -14.52
CA VAL A 718 25.23 8.22 -13.26
C VAL A 718 26.55 8.59 -12.56
N TYR A 719 27.62 8.79 -13.32
CA TYR A 719 28.88 9.30 -12.79
C TYR A 719 28.69 10.69 -12.17
N GLU A 720 28.16 11.64 -12.93
CA GLU A 720 27.96 13.04 -12.50
C GLU A 720 27.07 13.14 -11.26
N PHE A 721 26.07 12.27 -11.14
CA PHE A 721 25.17 12.24 -9.99
C PHE A 721 25.88 11.91 -8.67
N PHE A 722 26.91 11.05 -8.69
CA PHE A 722 27.65 10.64 -7.48
C PHE A 722 29.07 11.22 -7.41
N ARG A 723 29.44 12.07 -8.37
CA ARG A 723 30.80 12.57 -8.59
C ARG A 723 31.37 13.25 -7.36
N ASP A 724 30.59 14.11 -6.74
CA ASP A 724 31.09 15.06 -5.73
C ASP A 724 30.91 14.56 -4.29
N GLY A 725 30.24 13.42 -4.07
CA GLY A 725 30.02 12.89 -2.73
C GLY A 725 28.81 13.50 -2.02
N ASP A 726 27.93 14.19 -2.75
CA ASP A 726 26.84 15.00 -2.22
C ASP A 726 25.88 14.21 -1.31
N TRP A 727 25.72 12.92 -1.59
CA TRP A 727 24.82 12.03 -0.84
C TRP A 727 25.53 11.24 0.27
N LEU A 728 26.79 11.53 0.59
CA LEU A 728 27.57 10.71 1.51
C LEU A 728 27.07 10.76 2.97
N SER A 729 26.64 11.92 3.45
CA SER A 729 26.23 12.13 4.84
C SER A 729 24.71 12.17 4.99
N ARG A 730 24.16 11.36 5.90
CA ARG A 730 22.73 11.40 6.24
C ARG A 730 22.37 12.67 7.01
N ASP A 731 23.30 13.19 7.81
CA ASP A 731 23.12 14.43 8.58
C ASP A 731 22.97 15.67 7.69
N ILE A 732 23.37 15.59 6.41
CA ILE A 732 23.14 16.63 5.40
C ILE A 732 21.89 16.33 4.59
N THR A 733 21.83 15.12 4.02
CA THR A 733 20.79 14.75 3.05
C THR A 733 19.39 14.70 3.67
N LYS A 734 19.24 14.24 4.91
CA LYS A 734 17.92 14.11 5.55
C LYS A 734 17.29 15.46 5.92
N PRO A 735 17.96 16.41 6.61
CA PRO A 735 17.40 17.74 6.85
C PRO A 735 17.11 18.48 5.54
N PHE A 736 17.98 18.34 4.54
CA PHE A 736 17.80 18.89 3.21
C PHE A 736 16.51 18.39 2.56
N MET A 737 16.31 17.06 2.45
CA MET A 737 15.12 16.48 1.83
C MET A 737 13.83 16.85 2.58
N ASN A 738 13.87 16.91 3.92
CA ASN A 738 12.71 17.37 4.69
C ASN A 738 12.37 18.82 4.43
N HIS A 739 13.37 19.71 4.40
CA HIS A 739 13.15 21.13 4.09
C HIS A 739 12.59 21.29 2.68
N TYR A 740 13.17 20.61 1.70
CA TYR A 740 12.70 20.60 0.32
C TYR A 740 11.21 20.20 0.21
N ILE A 741 10.83 19.09 0.84
CA ILE A 741 9.44 18.57 0.82
C ILE A 741 8.46 19.60 1.41
N THR A 742 8.80 20.21 2.53
CA THR A 742 7.96 21.23 3.17
C THR A 742 7.76 22.46 2.27
N GLN A 743 8.80 22.92 1.58
CA GLN A 743 8.71 24.11 0.72
C GLN A 743 7.83 23.88 -0.51
N VAL A 744 7.95 22.72 -1.16
CA VAL A 744 7.09 22.35 -2.30
C VAL A 744 5.62 22.34 -1.89
N GLN A 745 5.32 21.81 -0.70
CA GLN A 745 3.96 21.75 -0.17
C GLN A 745 3.40 23.15 0.11
N SER A 746 4.15 24.01 0.80
CA SER A 746 3.68 25.37 1.11
C SER A 746 3.38 26.18 -0.15
N LYS A 747 4.18 26.04 -1.20
CA LYS A 747 3.98 26.77 -2.47
C LYS A 747 2.79 26.25 -3.27
N TRP A 748 2.50 24.97 -3.11
CA TRP A 748 1.30 24.38 -3.67
C TRP A 748 0.03 24.91 -2.99
N ASP A 749 0.03 24.98 -1.67
CA ASP A 749 -1.09 25.53 -0.90
C ASP A 749 -1.33 27.01 -1.26
N GLU A 750 -0.25 27.77 -1.40
CA GLU A 750 -0.29 29.17 -1.83
C GLU A 750 -0.92 29.35 -3.22
N PHE A 751 -0.53 28.54 -4.21
CA PHE A 751 -1.13 28.56 -5.55
C PHE A 751 -2.63 28.21 -5.52
N ALA A 752 -3.01 27.22 -4.72
CA ALA A 752 -4.40 26.83 -4.54
C ALA A 752 -5.25 27.97 -3.95
N VAL A 753 -4.72 28.72 -2.98
CA VAL A 753 -5.37 29.92 -2.43
C VAL A 753 -5.57 31.00 -3.50
N VAL A 754 -4.55 31.30 -4.32
CA VAL A 754 -4.67 32.30 -5.40
C VAL A 754 -5.76 31.92 -6.39
N LYS A 755 -5.79 30.67 -6.85
CA LYS A 755 -6.81 30.18 -7.79
C LYS A 755 -8.21 30.19 -7.16
N ALA A 756 -8.35 29.81 -5.89
CA ALA A 756 -9.60 29.91 -5.15
C ALA A 756 -10.10 31.37 -5.08
N MET A 757 -9.25 32.33 -4.75
CA MET A 757 -9.60 33.76 -4.70
C MET A 757 -10.05 34.31 -6.07
N LYS A 758 -9.45 33.87 -7.18
CA LYS A 758 -9.85 34.30 -8.54
C LYS A 758 -11.22 33.78 -8.98
N SER A 759 -11.69 32.68 -8.40
CA SER A 759 -13.00 32.09 -8.74
C SER A 759 -14.19 33.00 -8.41
N LYS A 760 -14.01 33.95 -7.48
CA LYS A 760 -15.05 34.86 -6.98
C LYS A 760 -16.27 34.18 -6.35
N ASN A 761 -16.16 32.89 -6.02
CA ASN A 761 -17.26 32.10 -5.51
C ASN A 761 -17.73 32.54 -4.10
N LYS A 762 -16.83 33.09 -3.27
CA LYS A 762 -17.14 33.52 -1.91
C LYS A 762 -17.16 35.05 -1.74
N ALA A 763 -16.17 35.71 -2.31
CA ALA A 763 -16.03 37.16 -2.32
C ALA A 763 -15.28 37.58 -3.58
N ASP A 764 -15.45 38.83 -3.99
CA ASP A 764 -14.56 39.40 -4.98
C ASP A 764 -13.27 39.85 -4.29
N TYR A 765 -12.14 39.25 -4.67
CA TYR A 765 -10.82 39.61 -4.15
C TYR A 765 -10.06 40.53 -5.12
N PHE A 766 -9.33 41.49 -4.57
CA PHE A 766 -8.64 42.54 -5.33
C PHE A 766 -7.28 42.87 -4.73
N LEU A 767 -6.41 43.44 -5.56
CA LEU A 767 -5.32 44.27 -5.07
C LEU A 767 -5.84 45.72 -4.91
N MET A 768 -5.96 46.17 -3.67
CA MET A 768 -6.29 47.57 -3.37
C MET A 768 -5.04 48.42 -3.52
N VAL A 769 -5.16 49.54 -4.25
CA VAL A 769 -4.03 50.43 -4.54
C VAL A 769 -4.47 51.88 -4.36
N SER A 770 -3.70 52.65 -3.59
CA SER A 770 -3.96 54.08 -3.43
C SER A 770 -3.67 54.86 -4.72
N ASP A 771 -4.34 55.99 -4.90
CA ASP A 771 -4.06 56.88 -6.03
C ASP A 771 -2.68 57.55 -5.85
N HIS A 772 -2.08 58.02 -6.96
CA HIS A 772 -0.75 58.64 -7.00
C HIS A 772 -0.71 60.07 -6.46
N HIS A 773 -1.85 60.60 -5.99
CA HIS A 773 -1.99 62.01 -5.73
C HIS A 773 -1.30 62.45 -4.43
N ASN A 774 -0.07 62.93 -4.61
CA ASN A 774 0.45 64.01 -3.77
C ASN A 774 -0.31 65.30 -4.13
N GLY A 775 -1.39 65.56 -3.40
CA GLY A 775 -2.00 66.88 -3.33
C GLY A 775 -3.16 67.15 -4.29
N VAL A 776 -4.21 67.70 -3.65
CA VAL A 776 -5.26 68.62 -4.10
C VAL A 776 -6.67 68.00 -4.08
N GLY A 777 -7.32 68.08 -2.91
CA GLY A 777 -8.74 67.81 -2.73
C GLY A 777 -9.26 68.36 -1.39
N THR A 778 -10.11 69.39 -1.45
CA THR A 778 -10.62 70.19 -0.32
C THR A 778 -11.74 69.51 0.49
N ILE A 779 -11.46 68.40 1.19
CA ILE A 779 -12.41 67.83 2.17
C ILE A 779 -11.71 67.71 3.55
N PRO A 780 -12.19 68.39 4.61
CA PRO A 780 -11.40 68.60 5.85
C PRO A 780 -11.23 67.38 6.78
N THR A 781 -11.76 66.20 6.43
CA THR A 781 -11.82 65.03 7.33
C THR A 781 -11.06 63.80 6.82
N TYR A 782 -10.31 63.91 5.73
CA TYR A 782 -9.51 62.82 5.18
C TYR A 782 -8.03 63.19 5.18
N GLN A 783 -7.20 62.42 5.89
CA GLN A 783 -5.75 62.57 5.85
C GLN A 783 -5.25 62.02 4.51
N ASP A 784 -4.38 62.78 3.82
CA ASP A 784 -3.73 62.31 2.58
C ASP A 784 -2.97 60.99 2.85
N MET A 785 -3.12 60.04 1.94
CA MET A 785 -2.45 58.74 2.04
C MET A 785 -0.93 58.92 1.97
N SER A 786 -0.26 58.66 3.10
CA SER A 786 1.19 58.76 3.25
C SER A 786 1.77 57.43 3.71
N GLU A 787 3.09 57.27 3.59
CA GLU A 787 3.79 56.07 4.08
C GLU A 787 3.48 55.78 5.56
N GLN A 788 3.41 56.82 6.38
CA GLN A 788 3.10 56.70 7.80
C GLN A 788 1.66 56.21 8.02
N VAL A 789 0.69 56.80 7.31
CA VAL A 789 -0.73 56.39 7.41
C VAL A 789 -0.93 54.95 6.93
N CYS A 790 -0.25 54.55 5.86
CA CYS A 790 -0.30 53.18 5.34
C CYS A 790 0.26 52.17 6.34
N LYS A 791 1.37 52.49 7.03
CA LYS A 791 2.02 51.58 7.99
C LYS A 791 1.30 51.52 9.34
N ASP A 792 0.79 52.66 9.83
CA ASP A 792 0.29 52.76 11.20
C ASP A 792 -1.20 52.42 11.34
N HIS A 793 -1.99 52.59 10.27
CA HIS A 793 -3.45 52.53 10.36
C HIS A 793 -4.11 51.48 9.44
N MET A 794 -3.34 50.81 8.58
CA MET A 794 -3.88 49.86 7.60
C MET A 794 -3.25 48.48 7.79
N GLU A 795 -3.94 47.61 8.54
CA GLU A 795 -3.46 46.25 8.80
C GLU A 795 -3.31 45.46 7.49
N GLY A 796 -2.15 44.82 7.31
CA GLY A 796 -1.88 43.98 6.13
C GLY A 796 -1.60 44.75 4.84
N CYS A 797 -1.27 46.04 4.93
CA CYS A 797 -0.89 46.89 3.81
C CYS A 797 0.62 47.17 3.78
N LEU A 798 1.13 47.46 2.59
CA LEU A 798 2.53 47.77 2.34
C LEU A 798 2.65 49.09 1.56
N TRP A 799 3.61 49.95 1.94
CA TRP A 799 3.97 51.11 1.14
C TRP A 799 4.98 50.72 0.05
N HIS A 800 4.59 50.85 -1.22
CA HIS A 800 5.40 50.46 -2.37
C HIS A 800 5.17 51.40 -3.55
N GLU A 801 6.24 51.84 -4.23
CA GLU A 801 6.20 52.79 -5.35
C GLU A 801 5.34 54.06 -5.11
N LYS A 802 5.42 54.64 -3.90
CA LYS A 802 4.63 55.82 -3.48
C LYS A 802 3.11 55.58 -3.44
N ARG A 803 2.69 54.33 -3.28
CA ARG A 803 1.30 53.92 -3.11
C ARG A 803 1.18 52.96 -1.92
N CYS A 804 0.04 52.98 -1.26
CA CYS A 804 -0.32 51.95 -0.29
C CYS A 804 -1.02 50.80 -1.03
N ILE A 805 -0.52 49.57 -0.86
CA ILE A 805 -1.05 48.38 -1.51
C ILE A 805 -1.47 47.32 -0.49
N CYS A 806 -2.62 46.67 -0.71
CA CYS A 806 -3.14 45.62 0.19
C CYS A 806 -4.00 44.63 -0.59
N PHE A 807 -4.09 43.38 -0.11
CA PHE A 807 -5.15 42.49 -0.57
C PHE A 807 -6.47 42.90 0.07
N GLY A 808 -7.54 42.93 -0.72
CA GLY A 808 -8.86 43.32 -0.28
C GLY A 808 -9.95 42.39 -0.78
N SER A 809 -11.11 42.48 -0.16
CA SER A 809 -12.28 41.69 -0.51
C SER A 809 -13.57 42.52 -0.51
N LYS A 810 -14.58 42.02 -1.22
CA LYS A 810 -15.95 42.51 -1.22
C LYS A 810 -16.92 41.33 -1.15
N GLY A 811 -17.81 41.32 -0.16
CA GLY A 811 -18.74 40.19 0.08
C GLY A 811 -19.89 40.11 -0.93
N ASN A 812 -20.30 38.89 -1.31
CA ASN A 812 -21.22 38.61 -2.43
C ASN A 812 -22.66 38.16 -2.01
N GLY A 813 -23.14 38.47 -0.79
CA GLY A 813 -24.44 37.99 -0.27
C GLY A 813 -25.60 39.01 -0.27
N PRO A 814 -26.88 38.57 -0.32
CA PRO A 814 -28.03 39.45 -0.13
C PRO A 814 -28.09 39.94 1.33
N GLY A 815 -28.00 41.26 1.53
CA GLY A 815 -27.87 41.89 2.85
C GLY A 815 -26.47 42.36 3.22
N SER A 816 -25.47 42.15 2.35
CA SER A 816 -24.12 42.72 2.53
C SER A 816 -24.17 44.23 2.33
N ILE A 817 -24.13 45.00 3.41
CA ILE A 817 -23.79 46.43 3.36
C ILE A 817 -22.26 46.49 3.44
N GLY A 818 -21.54 46.90 2.40
CA GLY A 818 -20.11 47.22 2.57
C GLY A 818 -19.28 47.29 1.30
N GLY A 819 -18.55 48.40 1.14
CA GLY A 819 -17.59 48.61 0.06
C GLY A 819 -16.36 47.70 0.12
N VAL A 820 -15.44 47.89 -0.82
CA VAL A 820 -14.14 47.19 -0.86
C VAL A 820 -13.36 47.55 0.41
N ARG A 821 -12.84 46.54 1.12
CA ARG A 821 -12.01 46.69 2.33
C ARG A 821 -10.75 45.83 2.26
N ASN A 822 -9.69 46.22 2.97
CA ASN A 822 -8.50 45.39 3.12
C ASN A 822 -8.81 44.15 3.98
N LEU A 823 -8.05 43.08 3.75
CA LEU A 823 -8.05 41.91 4.62
C LEU A 823 -7.40 42.30 5.96
N GLN A 824 -8.06 41.98 7.06
CA GLN A 824 -7.66 42.36 8.42
C GLN A 824 -8.07 41.28 9.43
N GLY A 825 -7.50 41.30 10.64
CA GLY A 825 -7.80 40.32 11.70
C GLY A 825 -7.60 38.87 11.26
N ASP A 826 -8.59 38.01 11.55
CA ASP A 826 -8.50 36.57 11.29
C ASP A 826 -8.39 36.21 9.80
N GLU A 827 -8.97 37.02 8.90
CA GLU A 827 -8.86 36.81 7.45
C GLU A 827 -7.42 37.01 6.96
N LEU A 828 -6.75 38.05 7.47
CA LEU A 828 -5.35 38.32 7.17
C LEU A 828 -4.43 37.28 7.79
N LYS A 829 -4.71 36.87 9.03
CA LYS A 829 -3.95 35.82 9.72
C LYS A 829 -4.03 34.49 8.98
N THR A 830 -5.20 34.15 8.48
CA THR A 830 -5.43 32.94 7.67
C THR A 830 -4.64 33.01 6.36
N LEU A 831 -4.68 34.14 5.65
CA LEU A 831 -3.94 34.30 4.40
C LEU A 831 -2.42 34.21 4.62
N LYS A 832 -1.90 34.85 5.67
CA LYS A 832 -0.49 34.74 6.08
C LYS A 832 -0.08 33.34 6.52
N GLY A 833 -1.03 32.47 6.85
CA GLY A 833 -0.77 31.06 7.13
C GLY A 833 -0.44 30.24 5.87
N TYR A 834 -0.93 30.67 4.70
CA TYR A 834 -0.66 30.04 3.40
C TYR A 834 0.39 30.80 2.57
N VAL A 835 0.50 32.11 2.76
CA VAL A 835 1.44 32.99 2.03
C VAL A 835 2.68 33.23 2.88
N PHE A 836 3.78 32.56 2.54
CA PHE A 836 5.02 32.56 3.33
C PHE A 836 5.66 33.96 3.42
N ASP A 837 5.75 34.67 2.28
CA ASP A 837 6.22 36.06 2.22
C ASP A 837 5.10 36.96 1.69
N TYR A 838 4.29 37.44 2.62
CA TYR A 838 3.11 38.26 2.32
C TYR A 838 3.45 39.62 1.68
N GLU A 839 4.59 40.22 2.03
CA GLU A 839 5.00 41.50 1.45
C GLU A 839 5.47 41.34 0.01
N ALA A 840 6.28 40.31 -0.27
CA ALA A 840 6.70 40.03 -1.63
C ALA A 840 5.51 39.59 -2.51
N ALA A 841 4.49 38.92 -1.96
CA ALA A 841 3.27 38.58 -2.67
C ALA A 841 2.50 39.83 -3.14
N LEU A 842 2.38 40.85 -2.26
CA LEU A 842 1.76 42.13 -2.60
C LEU A 842 2.52 42.86 -3.72
N LYS A 843 3.84 42.92 -3.63
CA LYS A 843 4.70 43.51 -4.67
C LYS A 843 4.54 42.76 -6.00
N ASN A 844 4.55 41.43 -5.97
CA ASN A 844 4.36 40.61 -7.15
C ASN A 844 3.01 40.88 -7.85
N ASN A 845 1.92 40.97 -7.10
CA ASN A 845 0.62 41.32 -7.66
C ASN A 845 0.60 42.74 -8.22
N HIS A 846 1.20 43.70 -7.50
CA HIS A 846 1.29 45.09 -7.94
C HIS A 846 2.00 45.17 -9.29
N ASP A 847 3.16 44.52 -9.41
CA ASP A 847 3.96 44.52 -10.64
C ASP A 847 3.24 43.83 -11.79
N CYS A 848 2.47 42.78 -11.51
CA CYS A 848 1.66 42.10 -12.50
C CYS A 848 0.62 43.03 -13.15
N VAL A 849 -0.04 43.87 -12.36
CA VAL A 849 -1.15 44.73 -12.82
C VAL A 849 -0.75 46.21 -12.95
N LYS A 850 0.55 46.51 -12.85
CA LYS A 850 1.13 47.87 -12.85
C LYS A 850 0.69 48.72 -14.04
N TYR A 851 0.66 48.16 -15.25
CA TYR A 851 0.21 48.91 -16.43
C TYR A 851 -1.22 49.43 -16.28
N ARG A 852 -2.11 48.62 -15.70
CA ARG A 852 -3.50 48.99 -15.44
C ARG A 852 -3.61 50.04 -14.33
N ILE A 853 -2.76 49.94 -13.31
CA ILE A 853 -2.64 50.90 -12.21
C ILE A 853 -2.15 52.28 -12.70
N ASP A 854 -1.21 52.31 -13.63
CA ASP A 854 -0.59 53.54 -14.14
C ASP A 854 -1.38 54.17 -15.30
N ASN A 855 -2.23 53.39 -15.98
CA ASN A 855 -3.03 53.84 -17.14
C ASN A 855 -4.56 53.61 -16.99
N PRO A 856 -5.21 54.02 -15.89
CA PRO A 856 -6.60 53.67 -15.60
C PRO A 856 -7.59 54.16 -16.66
N LYS A 857 -7.31 55.30 -17.31
CA LYS A 857 -8.15 55.87 -18.39
C LYS A 857 -8.04 55.12 -19.72
N ARG A 858 -6.94 54.40 -19.95
CA ARG A 858 -6.74 53.58 -21.16
C ARG A 858 -7.29 52.17 -20.99
N CYS A 859 -7.33 51.67 -19.76
CA CYS A 859 -7.81 50.32 -19.43
C CYS A 859 -9.31 50.24 -19.11
N VAL A 860 -10.11 51.13 -19.71
CA VAL A 860 -11.58 51.11 -19.59
C VAL A 860 -12.14 50.09 -20.58
N SER A 861 -13.09 49.27 -20.14
CA SER A 861 -13.79 48.34 -21.03
C SER A 861 -14.66 49.12 -22.02
N VAL A 862 -14.46 48.89 -23.33
CA VAL A 862 -15.29 49.44 -24.40
C VAL A 862 -15.97 48.28 -25.12
N ASN A 863 -17.30 48.23 -25.11
CA ASN A 863 -18.10 47.12 -25.67
C ASN A 863 -17.71 45.73 -25.14
N GLY A 864 -17.30 45.64 -23.87
CA GLY A 864 -16.90 44.38 -23.24
C GLY A 864 -15.44 43.97 -23.48
N ASN A 865 -14.70 44.67 -24.35
CA ASN A 865 -13.29 44.38 -24.62
C ASN A 865 -12.38 45.37 -23.90
N VAL A 866 -11.33 44.84 -23.29
CA VAL A 866 -10.25 45.60 -22.65
C VAL A 866 -9.04 45.56 -23.59
N PRO A 867 -8.28 46.65 -23.78
CA PRO A 867 -7.06 46.62 -24.60
C PRO A 867 -6.11 45.52 -24.13
N GLU A 868 -5.41 44.88 -25.06
CA GLU A 868 -4.57 43.71 -24.77
C GLU A 868 -3.49 44.02 -23.73
N GLU A 869 -2.94 45.24 -23.73
CA GLU A 869 -1.93 45.68 -22.77
C GLU A 869 -2.48 45.81 -21.33
N CYS A 870 -3.80 45.88 -21.18
CA CYS A 870 -4.53 46.00 -19.93
C CYS A 870 -5.06 44.65 -19.41
N ASN A 871 -4.88 43.56 -20.16
CA ASN A 871 -5.21 42.21 -19.71
C ASN A 871 -4.30 41.79 -18.56
N ILE A 872 -4.89 41.22 -17.52
CA ILE A 872 -4.14 40.65 -16.41
C ILE A 872 -3.57 39.33 -16.89
N LYS A 873 -2.25 39.22 -16.86
CA LYS A 873 -1.55 38.01 -17.34
C LYS A 873 -1.75 36.87 -16.35
N ASP A 874 -1.81 35.66 -16.89
CA ASP A 874 -1.80 34.45 -16.07
C ASP A 874 -0.44 34.28 -15.38
N ALA A 875 -0.44 33.50 -14.30
CA ALA A 875 0.77 33.22 -13.55
C ALA A 875 1.77 32.48 -14.42
N THR A 876 3.03 32.92 -14.44
CA THR A 876 4.08 32.18 -15.14
C THR A 876 4.44 30.91 -14.37
N VAL A 877 4.52 29.80 -15.08
CA VAL A 877 5.04 28.54 -14.54
C VAL A 877 6.49 28.77 -14.08
N PRO A 878 6.85 28.40 -12.84
CA PRO A 878 8.22 28.54 -12.35
C PRO A 878 9.22 27.82 -13.21
N ASP A 879 10.36 28.46 -13.42
CA ASP A 879 11.55 27.86 -13.99
C ASP A 879 12.73 27.88 -13.00
N TYR A 880 13.86 27.34 -13.44
CA TYR A 880 15.04 27.20 -12.59
C TYR A 880 15.64 28.53 -12.10
N ASN A 881 15.26 29.68 -12.66
CA ASN A 881 15.74 30.98 -12.18
C ASN A 881 14.93 31.53 -11.01
N ASP A 882 13.78 30.93 -10.69
CA ASP A 882 12.81 31.46 -9.73
C ASP A 882 13.02 30.98 -8.27
N MET A 883 14.14 30.30 -7.95
CA MET A 883 14.41 29.70 -6.63
C MET A 883 15.56 30.38 -5.85
N ASP A 884 15.34 30.66 -4.56
CA ASP A 884 16.34 31.24 -3.62
C ASP A 884 16.39 30.44 -2.30
N ILE A 885 17.56 30.02 -1.85
CA ILE A 885 17.72 29.05 -0.76
C ILE A 885 17.42 29.58 0.64
N GLU A 886 17.45 30.89 0.85
CA GLU A 886 17.02 31.49 2.12
C GLU A 886 15.58 32.02 2.05
N ASN A 887 15.01 32.12 0.85
CA ASN A 887 13.62 32.51 0.60
C ASN A 887 13.04 31.72 -0.62
N PRO A 888 12.56 30.48 -0.43
CA PRO A 888 12.54 29.39 -1.43
C PRO A 888 11.90 29.60 -2.79
N ILE A 889 11.08 30.64 -3.02
CA ILE A 889 10.61 31.00 -4.36
C ILE A 889 10.51 32.52 -4.48
N GLN A 890 11.35 33.12 -5.33
CA GLN A 890 11.03 34.45 -5.84
C GLN A 890 9.72 34.33 -6.61
N TYR A 891 8.70 35.10 -6.22
CA TYR A 891 7.42 35.04 -6.93
C TYR A 891 7.64 35.26 -8.42
N THR A 892 7.34 34.22 -9.20
CA THR A 892 7.36 34.30 -10.66
C THR A 892 6.44 35.41 -11.12
N LYS A 893 6.65 35.92 -12.32
CA LYS A 893 5.87 37.04 -12.82
C LYS A 893 4.37 36.71 -12.77
N CYS A 894 3.59 37.57 -12.12
CA CYS A 894 2.14 37.40 -11.99
C CYS A 894 1.69 36.15 -11.19
N TRP A 895 2.52 35.61 -10.29
CA TRP A 895 2.10 34.56 -9.36
C TRP A 895 0.82 34.93 -8.61
N PHE A 896 0.81 36.14 -8.04
CA PHE A 896 -0.41 36.81 -7.64
C PHE A 896 -0.83 37.74 -8.79
N ASN A 897 -2.09 37.62 -9.23
CA ASN A 897 -2.63 38.40 -10.33
C ASN A 897 -4.10 38.78 -10.09
N LEU A 898 -4.43 39.16 -8.86
CA LEU A 898 -5.74 39.71 -8.54
C LEU A 898 -5.93 41.08 -9.21
N PRO A 899 -7.15 41.39 -9.67
CA PRO A 899 -7.43 42.66 -10.33
C PRO A 899 -7.26 43.87 -9.40
N PRO A 900 -6.77 45.01 -9.90
CA PRO A 900 -6.64 46.20 -9.07
C PRO A 900 -8.01 46.87 -8.81
N ALA A 901 -8.26 47.26 -7.57
CA ALA A 901 -9.35 48.15 -7.18
C ALA A 901 -8.78 49.54 -6.86
N MET A 902 -9.16 50.54 -7.66
CA MET A 902 -8.63 51.91 -7.59
C MET A 902 -9.74 52.91 -7.26
N GLY A 903 -9.47 53.82 -6.31
CA GLY A 903 -10.36 54.93 -5.98
C GLY A 903 -10.08 55.54 -4.61
N TYR A 904 -10.29 56.86 -4.49
CA TYR A 904 -10.07 57.66 -3.26
C TYR A 904 -10.85 57.18 -2.02
N GLN A 905 -11.89 56.35 -2.18
CA GLN A 905 -12.76 55.92 -1.08
C GLN A 905 -12.37 54.57 -0.46
N TYR A 906 -11.38 53.86 -1.02
CA TYR A 906 -11.12 52.46 -0.64
C TYR A 906 -9.96 52.30 0.36
N LEU A 907 -9.04 53.26 0.44
CA LEU A 907 -7.90 53.24 1.38
C LEU A 907 -7.80 54.61 2.06
N CYS A 908 -8.67 54.87 3.02
CA CYS A 908 -8.62 56.08 3.85
C CYS A 908 -8.54 55.70 5.33
N GLY A 909 -7.55 56.23 6.05
CA GLY A 909 -7.51 56.12 7.50
C GLY A 909 -8.68 56.89 8.11
N TRP A 910 -9.50 56.22 8.91
CA TRP A 910 -10.46 56.89 9.78
C TRP A 910 -9.72 57.37 11.02
N THR A 911 -9.72 58.68 11.29
CA THR A 911 -9.35 59.18 12.61
C THR A 911 -10.51 58.93 13.56
N GLU A 912 -10.29 58.16 14.63
CA GLU A 912 -11.19 58.17 15.79
C GLU A 912 -11.30 59.60 16.33
N THR A 913 -12.52 60.13 16.37
CA THR A 913 -12.90 61.26 17.21
C THR A 913 -13.83 60.79 18.30
#